data_AF-A0A8J5TLN0-F1
#
_entry.id   AF-A0A8J5TLN0-F1
#
_cell.length_a   1.000
_cell.length_b   1.000
_cell.length_c   1.000
_cell.angle_alpha   90.00
_cell.angle_beta   90.00
_cell.angle_gamma   90.00
#
_symmetry.space_group_name_H-M   'P 1'
#
loop_
_entity.id
_entity.type
_entity.pdbx_description
1 polymer ?
#
loop_
_entity_poly.entity_id
_entity_poly.type
_entity_poly.pdbx_seq_one_letter_code
_entity_poly.pdbx_strand_id
1 'polypeptide(L)'
;MKGVRLEYDETDVLQPYYLTWTTLAATYMNAYCRHVFSLPENSHLSQKKPIRRAIRSHAVVIANFTEQKLVKIAQYLIGQGVFGSPAAAALEFPDLRDTDIPGAQSPVESPTGCQPRKMKILDFSWLKKKIQDTVDDMQRRELLESALNVAMICVQTFHVDDKQLEKILGDSQQASLLVESSIIIHNTTLANNETQSPLQSIMEDRTKYTLHRAQRFLVNEVIYRGNECLDLAIKRSWPDFSRTTEWSIASSTCYWLETNSGRRQVHLNLLTGELLVNGAPLTRLPRDYNMHEDYGRLFGSMILDVMPSDAPGMRFSATRDLQDYTVHFGMQEQDLLVQLHKPGSTLDLIPSRLLKGTVPYQFSDNFSHWYHRETKSIEFCKIHESWALDNRRNWRFIRDEGHWKLGRHGGTFLVAPSSELATRIAEILNPLEAPLGLHLVYSTAKSATEIQIPSLRLEFLLRSGESFIESRQFRDMHVDPNQSIGTLMGFKSKLVLSSSREPPNRTILILEGDVQHEMHMFNNIDKHTMVRVAHGSARRVQAYKLDGLLGRLVGTTKTESKLYLAYLHGLTSFCLPDPFIGRTGTEEALDILRSAIVRVTSVLTETSYDILHSTSCLSPKRSFYPRNEKVMQVVGWSSRLSYVSQDDRFYRAVCNLLARSREISFLHPKREVPDSPGFSSVHLVQRAINRASRGHVAGFGAEEFTTEHDVRYTSRTQGIPSDRGIRAQEIASRIYHSQCYIIERVDLSFAQVFYQLLSVGNVFKPSQTPPKSMMQYDSKWFQKPETFLESDWCKIHYAFHRKQDWLNKFELMAWMATVSYASHHSPQITQALLMIAQCSSVLRVSLPEESLYDLSEGCTAIAKEIRRLTENEVYPIASCPEASLPYSRGESPQQLVKRRERRFEENKRHAVDTFVDRIISQWPCPAPRTPSEGTVNTYLRCKNVMANLYPKWDSWYMNWKFKKYLQEISDRLREVPVRGLKLEPQP
;
A
#
# COMPACT_ATOMS: atom_id res chain seq x y z
N MET A 1 6.87 9.78 53.87
CA MET A 1 5.45 9.67 54.26
C MET A 1 4.74 8.75 53.28
N LYS A 2 4.07 7.73 53.83
CA LYS A 2 3.02 6.86 53.27
C LYS A 2 3.26 6.20 51.90
N GLY A 3 3.46 4.88 51.97
CA GLY A 3 3.40 3.96 50.84
C GLY A 3 1.98 3.75 50.31
N VAL A 4 1.93 3.29 49.07
CA VAL A 4 0.74 2.75 48.41
C VAL A 4 1.11 1.34 47.98
N ARG A 5 0.44 0.37 48.61
CA ARG A 5 0.37 -1.03 48.21
C ARG A 5 -0.35 -1.10 46.86
N LEU A 6 0.24 -1.77 45.89
CA LEU A 6 -0.47 -2.29 44.73
C LEU A 6 -1.08 -3.63 45.13
N GLU A 7 -2.36 -3.62 45.46
CA GLU A 7 -3.21 -4.80 45.56
C GLU A 7 -3.55 -5.27 44.14
N TYR A 8 -3.04 -6.44 43.75
CA TYR A 8 -3.61 -7.23 42.66
C TYR A 8 -4.81 -7.99 43.24
N ASP A 9 -6.00 -7.57 42.84
CA ASP A 9 -7.27 -8.21 43.20
C ASP A 9 -7.53 -9.35 42.19
N GLU A 10 -6.99 -10.54 42.47
CA GLU A 10 -7.37 -11.78 41.79
C GLU A 10 -8.78 -12.20 42.28
N THR A 11 -9.80 -11.76 41.55
CA THR A 11 -11.18 -12.23 41.77
C THR A 11 -11.36 -13.63 41.19
N ASP A 12 -11.37 -14.59 42.11
CA ASP A 12 -11.50 -16.03 41.99
C ASP A 12 -12.86 -16.44 41.38
N VAL A 13 -12.91 -16.78 40.09
CA VAL A 13 -13.86 -17.75 39.51
C VAL A 13 -13.08 -18.80 38.71
N LEU A 14 -12.24 -19.56 39.41
CA LEU A 14 -11.68 -20.80 38.88
C LEU A 14 -12.66 -21.95 39.15
N GLN A 15 -13.44 -22.29 38.11
CA GLN A 15 -14.18 -23.55 38.03
C GLN A 15 -13.23 -24.77 38.10
N PRO A 16 -13.71 -25.98 38.46
CA PRO A 16 -12.89 -27.12 38.91
C PRO A 16 -11.93 -27.76 37.87
N TYR A 17 -11.86 -27.23 36.65
CA TYR A 17 -11.16 -27.86 35.52
C TYR A 17 -9.64 -27.60 35.43
N TYR A 18 -9.02 -26.97 36.44
CA TYR A 18 -7.59 -26.60 36.42
C TYR A 18 -6.69 -27.41 37.37
N LEU A 19 -7.16 -28.53 37.91
CA LEU A 19 -6.32 -29.45 38.67
C LEU A 19 -5.75 -30.50 37.71
N THR A 20 -4.48 -30.36 37.32
CA THR A 20 -3.83 -31.36 36.46
C THR A 20 -3.61 -32.64 37.25
N TRP A 21 -3.79 -33.80 36.60
CA TRP A 21 -3.60 -35.13 37.19
C TRP A 21 -2.28 -35.25 37.98
N THR A 22 -1.20 -34.66 37.45
CA THR A 22 0.13 -34.61 38.08
C THR A 22 0.15 -33.87 39.42
N THR A 23 -0.65 -32.80 39.59
CA THR A 23 -0.71 -32.04 40.86
C THR A 23 -1.52 -32.76 41.94
N LEU A 24 -2.57 -33.49 41.54
CA LEU A 24 -3.35 -34.35 42.42
C LEU A 24 -2.49 -35.54 42.89
N ALA A 25 -1.81 -36.21 41.96
CA ALA A 25 -0.93 -37.34 42.25
C ALA A 25 0.25 -36.91 43.14
N ALA A 26 0.89 -35.76 42.90
CA ALA A 26 1.97 -35.26 43.74
C ALA A 26 1.53 -34.99 45.20
N THR A 27 0.29 -34.53 45.40
CA THR A 27 -0.25 -34.29 46.75
C THR A 27 -0.53 -35.61 47.48
N TYR A 28 -1.05 -36.61 46.78
CA TYR A 28 -1.26 -37.95 47.33
C TYR A 28 0.06 -38.70 47.57
N MET A 29 1.06 -38.54 46.69
CA MET A 29 2.39 -39.17 46.77
C MET A 29 3.26 -38.60 47.91
N ASN A 30 2.95 -37.40 48.39
CA ASN A 30 3.62 -36.85 49.56
C ASN A 30 3.23 -37.66 50.81
N ALA A 31 4.18 -38.45 51.32
CA ALA A 31 3.97 -39.36 52.44
C ALA A 31 3.45 -38.66 53.71
N TYR A 32 3.88 -37.42 53.95
CA TYR A 32 3.46 -36.65 55.12
C TYR A 32 2.04 -36.12 54.99
N CYS A 33 1.67 -35.61 53.80
CA CYS A 33 0.31 -35.23 53.48
C CYS A 33 -0.66 -36.43 53.57
N ARG A 34 -0.28 -37.57 52.99
CA ARG A 34 -1.03 -38.83 53.05
C ARG A 34 -1.23 -39.30 54.49
N HIS A 35 -0.19 -39.21 55.33
CA HIS A 35 -0.29 -39.56 56.74
C HIS A 35 -1.26 -38.64 57.49
N VAL A 36 -1.13 -37.32 57.37
CA VAL A 36 -1.98 -36.36 58.10
C VAL A 36 -3.46 -36.50 57.75
N PHE A 37 -3.79 -36.71 56.47
CA PHE A 37 -5.18 -36.82 56.00
C PHE A 37 -5.75 -38.24 55.99
N SER A 38 -4.95 -39.26 56.36
CA SER A 38 -5.44 -40.61 56.68
C SER A 38 -5.75 -40.80 58.17
N LEU A 39 -5.39 -39.84 59.04
CA LEU A 39 -5.76 -39.88 60.46
C LEU A 39 -7.29 -39.81 60.63
N PRO A 40 -7.89 -40.62 61.53
CA PRO A 40 -9.35 -40.67 61.73
C PRO A 40 -10.00 -39.31 62.09
N GLU A 41 -9.25 -38.43 62.74
CA GLU A 41 -9.69 -37.08 63.10
C GLU A 41 -9.75 -36.11 61.91
N ASN A 42 -9.02 -36.37 60.83
CA ASN A 42 -8.91 -35.50 59.65
C ASN A 42 -9.60 -36.08 58.40
N SER A 43 -9.99 -37.36 58.41
CA SER A 43 -10.59 -38.07 57.27
C SER A 43 -12.00 -37.57 56.90
N HIS A 44 -12.68 -36.89 57.82
CA HIS A 44 -14.04 -36.36 57.63
C HIS A 44 -14.08 -34.87 57.21
N LEU A 45 -12.92 -34.24 56.97
CA LEU A 45 -12.84 -32.81 56.67
C LEU A 45 -13.30 -32.50 55.24
N SER A 46 -14.49 -31.91 55.08
CA SER A 46 -15.05 -31.59 53.76
C SER A 46 -14.98 -30.10 53.38
N GLN A 47 -14.78 -29.21 54.36
CA GLN A 47 -14.77 -27.75 54.15
C GLN A 47 -13.35 -27.14 54.15
N LYS A 48 -13.15 -26.09 53.35
CA LYS A 48 -11.84 -25.40 53.16
C LYS A 48 -11.21 -24.89 54.46
N LYS A 49 -11.99 -24.34 55.40
CA LYS A 49 -11.49 -23.76 56.66
C LYS A 49 -10.90 -24.84 57.60
N PRO A 50 -11.60 -25.96 57.88
CA PRO A 50 -11.04 -27.07 58.64
C PRO A 50 -9.79 -27.70 58.01
N ILE A 51 -9.80 -27.93 56.68
CA ILE A 51 -8.64 -28.49 55.95
C ILE A 51 -7.42 -27.57 56.06
N ARG A 52 -7.62 -26.26 55.90
CA ARG A 52 -6.55 -25.26 56.08
C ARG A 52 -5.98 -25.27 57.50
N ARG A 53 -6.84 -25.45 58.52
CA ARG A 53 -6.40 -25.56 59.91
C ARG A 53 -5.53 -26.82 60.12
N ALA A 54 -5.93 -27.96 59.56
CA ALA A 54 -5.16 -29.21 59.63
C ALA A 54 -3.80 -29.12 58.92
N ILE A 55 -3.72 -28.47 57.76
CA ILE A 55 -2.46 -28.20 57.03
C ILE A 55 -1.51 -27.37 57.90
N ARG A 56 -2.02 -26.31 58.55
CA ARG A 56 -1.21 -25.44 59.39
C ARG A 56 -0.79 -26.10 60.71
N SER A 57 -1.70 -26.84 61.36
CA SER A 57 -1.40 -27.49 62.64
C SER A 57 -0.38 -28.61 62.49
N HIS A 58 -0.37 -29.30 61.35
CA HIS A 58 0.61 -30.34 61.05
C HIS A 58 1.75 -29.84 60.16
N ALA A 59 1.86 -28.54 59.86
CA ALA A 59 2.88 -27.96 58.99
C ALA A 59 3.09 -28.71 57.65
N VAL A 60 2.00 -29.11 56.98
CA VAL A 60 2.07 -29.84 55.71
C VAL A 60 2.51 -28.88 54.60
N VAL A 61 3.68 -29.14 54.01
CA VAL A 61 4.24 -28.34 52.91
C VAL A 61 4.57 -29.25 51.73
N ILE A 62 4.14 -28.85 50.54
CA ILE A 62 4.55 -29.46 49.26
C ILE A 62 5.23 -28.37 48.45
N ALA A 63 6.46 -28.62 48.03
CA ALA A 63 7.26 -27.65 47.29
C ALA A 63 6.50 -27.12 46.07
N ASN A 64 6.56 -25.80 45.85
CA ASN A 64 5.90 -25.07 44.76
C ASN A 64 4.36 -24.97 44.85
N PHE A 65 3.72 -25.47 45.91
CA PHE A 65 2.28 -25.29 46.11
C PHE A 65 2.00 -24.19 47.15
N THR A 66 1.18 -23.22 46.77
CA THR A 66 0.65 -22.24 47.73
C THR A 66 -0.34 -22.93 48.67
N GLU A 67 -0.47 -22.44 49.91
CA GLU A 67 -1.41 -23.01 50.89
C GLU A 67 -2.85 -23.06 50.35
N GLN A 68 -3.27 -22.04 49.59
CA GLN A 68 -4.60 -22.03 48.98
C GLN A 68 -4.79 -23.12 47.93
N LYS A 69 -3.75 -23.39 47.12
CA LYS A 69 -3.76 -24.47 46.12
C LYS A 69 -3.78 -25.83 46.81
N LEU A 70 -2.97 -26.01 47.85
CA LEU A 70 -2.93 -27.23 48.66
C LEU A 70 -4.29 -27.52 49.34
N VAL A 71 -4.98 -26.49 49.86
CA VAL A 71 -6.33 -26.64 50.43
C VAL A 71 -7.35 -27.05 49.37
N LYS A 72 -7.31 -26.46 48.16
CA LYS A 72 -8.22 -26.83 47.06
C LYS A 72 -7.97 -28.29 46.60
N ILE A 73 -6.70 -28.71 46.51
CA ILE A 73 -6.34 -30.10 46.15
C ILE A 73 -6.76 -31.09 47.24
N ALA A 74 -6.39 -30.83 48.50
CA ALA A 74 -6.74 -31.69 49.62
C ALA A 74 -8.26 -31.81 49.76
N GLN A 75 -9.01 -30.73 49.55
CA GLN A 75 -10.47 -30.77 49.55
C GLN A 75 -11.04 -31.69 48.45
N TYR A 76 -10.46 -31.65 47.25
CA TYR A 76 -10.85 -32.55 46.16
C TYR A 76 -10.54 -34.01 46.51
N LEU A 77 -9.31 -34.31 46.93
CA LEU A 77 -8.87 -35.68 47.23
C LEU A 77 -9.59 -36.30 48.44
N ILE A 78 -9.90 -35.51 49.47
CA ILE A 78 -10.74 -35.96 50.59
C ILE A 78 -12.18 -36.19 50.12
N GLY A 79 -12.70 -35.30 49.26
CA GLY A 79 -14.03 -35.46 48.65
C GLY A 79 -14.16 -36.74 47.81
N GLN A 80 -13.09 -37.17 47.15
CA GLN A 80 -13.03 -38.45 46.41
C GLN A 80 -12.68 -39.66 47.29
N GLY A 81 -12.49 -39.49 48.61
CA GLY A 81 -12.19 -40.59 49.53
C GLY A 81 -10.79 -41.20 49.36
N VAL A 82 -9.90 -40.54 48.62
CA VAL A 82 -8.59 -41.06 48.21
C VAL A 82 -7.69 -41.42 49.40
N PHE A 83 -7.73 -40.65 50.48
CA PHE A 83 -6.90 -40.92 51.68
C PHE A 83 -7.47 -41.98 52.62
N GLY A 84 -8.76 -42.32 52.47
CA GLY A 84 -9.47 -43.25 53.35
C GLY A 84 -9.72 -44.63 52.75
N SER A 85 -9.60 -44.79 51.43
CA SER A 85 -9.82 -46.06 50.73
C SER A 85 -8.76 -46.28 49.66
N PRO A 86 -7.93 -47.35 49.75
CA PRO A 86 -6.98 -47.72 48.70
C PRO A 86 -7.65 -47.94 47.34
N ALA A 87 -8.89 -48.44 47.35
CA ALA A 87 -9.67 -48.63 46.12
C ALA A 87 -10.09 -47.30 45.48
N ALA A 88 -10.40 -46.27 46.27
CA ALA A 88 -10.69 -44.94 45.76
C ALA A 88 -9.43 -44.24 45.23
N ALA A 89 -8.28 -44.45 45.87
CA ALA A 89 -7.00 -43.96 45.37
C ALA A 89 -6.60 -44.62 44.04
N ALA A 90 -6.79 -45.94 43.90
CA ALA A 90 -6.52 -46.66 42.65
C ALA A 90 -7.47 -46.26 41.51
N LEU A 91 -8.71 -45.86 41.83
CA LEU A 91 -9.67 -45.37 40.84
C LEU A 91 -9.30 -43.95 40.35
N GLU A 92 -8.86 -43.08 41.26
CA GLU A 92 -8.46 -41.71 40.92
C GLU A 92 -7.06 -41.65 40.28
N PHE A 93 -6.19 -42.62 40.59
CA PHE A 93 -4.84 -42.74 40.04
C PHE A 93 -4.54 -44.14 39.48
N PRO A 94 -5.13 -44.53 38.34
CA PRO A 94 -4.97 -45.87 37.76
C PRO A 94 -3.52 -46.21 37.36
N ASP A 95 -2.71 -45.19 37.08
CA ASP A 95 -1.34 -45.32 36.57
C ASP A 95 -0.27 -45.48 37.69
N LEU A 96 -0.64 -45.36 38.97
CA LEU A 96 0.26 -45.62 40.11
C LEU A 96 0.27 -47.13 40.41
N ARG A 97 1.40 -47.82 40.17
CA ARG A 97 1.53 -49.27 40.43
C ARG A 97 1.55 -49.58 41.93
N ASP A 98 0.99 -50.74 42.32
CA ASP A 98 0.79 -51.24 43.70
C ASP A 98 2.04 -51.30 44.62
N THR A 99 3.23 -50.96 44.14
CA THR A 99 4.48 -51.05 44.91
C THR A 99 4.81 -49.81 45.76
N ASP A 100 4.06 -48.71 45.65
CA ASP A 100 4.35 -47.43 46.33
C ASP A 100 3.57 -47.19 47.64
N ILE A 101 3.13 -48.26 48.32
CA ILE A 101 2.46 -48.19 49.64
C ILE A 101 3.26 -48.96 50.71
N PRO A 102 4.17 -48.29 51.45
CA PRO A 102 4.81 -48.90 52.62
C PRO A 102 3.97 -48.72 53.89
N GLY A 103 3.72 -49.83 54.60
CA GLY A 103 3.13 -49.88 55.93
C GLY A 103 4.09 -49.41 57.04
N ALA A 104 3.50 -49.01 58.17
CA ALA A 104 4.15 -48.39 59.31
C ALA A 104 5.23 -49.24 60.00
N GLN A 105 6.44 -48.68 60.17
CA GLN A 105 7.35 -48.99 61.28
C GLN A 105 8.13 -47.72 61.70
N SER A 106 8.17 -47.47 63.01
CA SER A 106 8.86 -46.38 63.71
C SER A 106 10.39 -46.61 63.87
N PRO A 107 11.18 -45.60 64.28
CA PRO A 107 12.55 -45.38 63.82
C PRO A 107 13.63 -46.02 64.70
N VAL A 108 14.79 -46.34 64.11
CA VAL A 108 16.03 -46.67 64.82
C VAL A 108 17.18 -45.83 64.27
N GLU A 109 17.73 -45.04 65.18
CA GLU A 109 19.13 -44.64 65.41
C GLU A 109 19.96 -43.96 64.31
N SER A 110 20.60 -42.88 64.76
CA SER A 110 21.67 -42.12 64.10
C SER A 110 22.98 -42.89 63.99
N PRO A 111 23.71 -42.78 62.88
CA PRO A 111 25.14 -43.06 62.88
C PRO A 111 25.98 -41.87 62.42
N THR A 112 26.77 -41.35 63.34
CA THR A 112 28.07 -40.72 63.08
C THR A 112 29.07 -41.77 62.57
N GLY A 113 29.80 -41.48 61.49
CA GLY A 113 30.99 -42.25 61.10
C GLY A 113 31.23 -42.31 59.58
N CYS A 114 32.29 -41.65 59.11
CA CYS A 114 32.65 -41.50 57.70
C CYS A 114 33.37 -42.74 57.15
N GLN A 115 32.85 -43.33 56.07
CA GLN A 115 33.57 -44.24 55.15
C GLN A 115 33.32 -43.79 53.70
N PRO A 116 34.29 -43.95 52.77
CA PRO A 116 34.14 -43.51 51.39
C PRO A 116 33.09 -44.36 50.67
N ARG A 117 31.90 -43.77 50.43
CA ARG A 117 30.85 -44.40 49.62
C ARG A 117 31.34 -44.51 48.17
N LYS A 118 31.48 -45.75 47.66
CA LYS A 118 31.40 -46.00 46.21
C LYS A 118 30.09 -45.38 45.72
N MET A 119 30.19 -44.42 44.80
CA MET A 119 29.04 -43.68 44.28
C MET A 119 28.18 -44.64 43.46
N LYS A 120 26.88 -44.72 43.78
CA LYS A 120 25.91 -45.47 42.97
C LYS A 120 25.93 -44.89 41.56
N ILE A 121 26.07 -45.76 40.56
CA ILE A 121 26.07 -45.44 39.13
C ILE A 121 24.87 -44.52 38.83
N LEU A 122 25.11 -43.27 38.47
CA LEU A 122 24.10 -42.39 37.88
C LEU A 122 23.94 -42.81 36.42
N ASP A 123 22.82 -43.46 36.12
CA ASP A 123 22.49 -43.84 34.74
C ASP A 123 21.81 -42.66 34.04
N PHE A 124 22.49 -42.06 33.07
CA PHE A 124 21.95 -40.97 32.24
C PHE A 124 21.08 -41.50 31.09
N SER A 125 21.05 -42.82 30.84
CA SER A 125 20.40 -43.41 29.66
C SER A 125 18.88 -43.22 29.66
N TRP A 126 18.22 -43.35 30.82
CA TRP A 126 16.77 -43.18 30.94
C TRP A 126 16.34 -41.72 30.69
N LEU A 127 17.14 -40.75 31.14
CA LEU A 127 16.84 -39.32 31.00
C LEU A 127 17.05 -38.87 29.56
N LYS A 128 18.13 -39.32 28.90
CA LYS A 128 18.36 -39.12 27.46
C LYS A 128 17.21 -39.69 26.63
N LYS A 129 16.78 -40.92 26.92
CA LYS A 129 15.65 -41.57 26.26
C LYS A 129 14.34 -40.77 26.45
N LYS A 130 14.07 -40.30 27.67
CA LYS A 130 12.86 -39.51 27.97
C LYS A 130 12.85 -38.14 27.29
N ILE A 131 14.00 -37.46 27.19
CA ILE A 131 14.14 -36.18 26.45
C ILE A 131 13.81 -36.38 24.96
N GLN A 132 14.28 -37.49 24.38
CA GLN A 132 14.08 -37.80 22.96
C GLN A 132 12.65 -38.27 22.64
N ASP A 133 11.98 -38.97 23.58
CA ASP A 133 10.62 -39.47 23.42
C ASP A 133 9.53 -38.39 23.68
N THR A 134 9.93 -37.21 24.17
CA THR A 134 8.99 -36.12 24.53
C THR A 134 8.70 -35.21 23.34
N VAL A 135 7.44 -35.16 22.91
CA VAL A 135 6.96 -34.31 21.80
C VAL A 135 6.67 -32.87 22.25
N ASP A 136 6.36 -32.65 23.53
CA ASP A 136 6.03 -31.32 24.08
C ASP A 136 7.30 -30.49 24.39
N ASP A 137 7.39 -29.30 23.81
CA ASP A 137 8.56 -28.43 23.92
C ASP A 137 8.77 -27.83 25.32
N MET A 138 7.73 -27.72 26.14
CA MET A 138 7.87 -27.25 27.53
C MET A 138 8.41 -28.37 28.41
N GLN A 139 7.80 -29.56 28.38
CA GLN A 139 8.28 -30.73 29.10
C GLN A 139 9.70 -31.11 28.69
N ARG A 140 10.03 -31.02 27.40
CA ARG A 140 11.38 -31.32 26.91
C ARG A 140 12.42 -30.31 27.40
N ARG A 141 12.07 -29.02 27.50
CA ARG A 141 12.95 -28.00 28.11
C ARG A 141 13.20 -28.28 29.59
N GLU A 142 12.17 -28.63 30.35
CA GLU A 142 12.30 -29.01 31.77
C GLU A 142 13.20 -30.26 31.93
N LEU A 143 13.08 -31.24 31.04
CA LEU A 143 13.91 -32.44 31.04
C LEU A 143 15.37 -32.15 30.65
N LEU A 144 15.61 -31.28 29.68
CA LEU A 144 16.96 -30.80 29.32
C LEU A 144 17.60 -30.03 30.48
N GLU A 145 16.86 -29.14 31.13
CA GLU A 145 17.34 -28.43 32.33
C GLU A 145 17.63 -29.40 33.48
N SER A 146 16.79 -30.42 33.67
CA SER A 146 17.03 -31.48 34.64
C SER A 146 18.30 -32.27 34.31
N ALA A 147 18.55 -32.60 33.04
CA ALA A 147 19.77 -33.27 32.60
C ALA A 147 21.02 -32.43 32.83
N LEU A 148 20.95 -31.13 32.55
CA LEU A 148 22.03 -30.19 32.84
C LEU A 148 22.35 -30.15 34.33
N ASN A 149 21.33 -30.00 35.18
CA ASN A 149 21.50 -29.95 36.63
C ASN A 149 22.08 -31.26 37.19
N VAL A 150 21.58 -32.42 36.75
CA VAL A 150 22.08 -33.74 37.19
C VAL A 150 23.53 -33.94 36.75
N ALA A 151 23.87 -33.59 35.52
CA ALA A 151 25.24 -33.70 35.02
C ALA A 151 26.20 -32.76 35.78
N MET A 152 25.80 -31.51 36.03
CA MET A 152 26.60 -30.57 36.83
C MET A 152 26.81 -31.07 38.26
N ILE A 153 25.76 -31.59 38.92
CA ILE A 153 25.86 -32.21 40.26
C ILE A 153 26.83 -33.40 40.23
N CYS A 154 26.74 -34.24 39.19
CA CYS A 154 27.66 -35.36 39.00
C CYS A 154 29.12 -34.88 38.87
N VAL A 155 29.40 -33.79 38.16
CA VAL A 155 30.77 -33.25 38.11
C VAL A 155 31.23 -32.74 39.48
N GLN A 156 30.34 -32.14 40.29
CA GLN A 156 30.70 -31.65 41.63
C GLN A 156 31.19 -32.75 42.57
N THR A 157 30.77 -34.01 42.39
CA THR A 157 31.24 -35.12 43.24
C THR A 157 32.71 -35.47 43.01
N PHE A 158 33.30 -35.02 41.89
CA PHE A 158 34.73 -35.16 41.60
C PHE A 158 35.56 -33.99 42.14
N HIS A 159 34.93 -33.03 42.83
CA HIS A 159 35.62 -31.91 43.47
C HIS A 159 36.27 -32.33 44.81
N VAL A 160 37.20 -33.28 44.75
CA VAL A 160 37.97 -33.81 45.88
C VAL A 160 39.43 -33.36 45.80
N ASP A 161 40.27 -33.71 46.78
CA ASP A 161 41.71 -33.45 46.71
C ASP A 161 42.38 -34.25 45.58
N ASP A 162 43.53 -33.76 45.09
CA ASP A 162 44.20 -34.33 43.90
C ASP A 162 44.57 -35.82 44.06
N LYS A 163 44.90 -36.27 45.28
CA LYS A 163 45.29 -37.68 45.52
C LYS A 163 44.07 -38.61 45.45
N GLN A 164 42.94 -38.17 45.97
CA GLN A 164 41.68 -38.92 45.83
C GLN A 164 41.14 -38.86 44.40
N LEU A 165 41.27 -37.71 43.72
CA LEU A 165 40.84 -37.54 42.33
C LEU A 165 41.58 -38.50 41.39
N GLU A 166 42.91 -38.60 41.52
CA GLU A 166 43.73 -39.54 40.75
C GLU A 166 43.27 -40.99 40.96
N LYS A 167 42.98 -41.38 42.20
CA LYS A 167 42.50 -42.74 42.53
C LYS A 167 41.11 -43.02 41.97
N ILE A 168 40.20 -42.04 41.98
CA ILE A 168 38.85 -42.18 41.44
C ILE A 168 38.89 -42.29 39.91
N LEU A 169 39.71 -41.47 39.24
CA LEU A 169 39.83 -41.47 37.78
C LEU A 169 40.59 -42.70 37.23
N GLY A 170 41.33 -43.41 38.08
CA GLY A 170 41.89 -44.73 37.75
C GLY A 170 40.84 -45.83 37.55
N ASP A 171 39.60 -45.65 38.05
CA ASP A 171 38.48 -46.54 37.75
C ASP A 171 37.82 -46.10 36.43
N SER A 172 37.86 -46.97 35.41
CA SER A 172 37.33 -46.68 34.08
C SER A 172 35.85 -46.31 34.08
N GLN A 173 35.04 -46.88 34.97
CA GLN A 173 33.63 -46.54 35.07
C GLN A 173 33.42 -45.15 35.68
N GLN A 174 34.17 -44.79 36.72
CA GLN A 174 34.06 -43.48 37.36
C GLN A 174 34.59 -42.37 36.44
N ALA A 175 35.71 -42.60 35.77
CA ALA A 175 36.22 -41.67 34.76
C ALA A 175 35.25 -41.51 33.58
N SER A 176 34.57 -42.58 33.13
CA SER A 176 33.55 -42.49 32.07
C SER A 176 32.37 -41.61 32.47
N LEU A 177 31.97 -41.61 33.75
CA LEU A 177 30.86 -40.77 34.25
C LEU A 177 31.21 -39.28 34.23
N LEU A 178 32.45 -38.92 34.57
CA LEU A 178 32.92 -37.54 34.49
C LEU A 178 32.92 -37.03 33.04
N VAL A 179 33.42 -37.84 32.12
CA VAL A 179 33.51 -37.50 30.69
C VAL A 179 32.12 -37.48 30.03
N GLU A 180 31.25 -38.43 30.36
CA GLU A 180 29.86 -38.40 29.89
C GLU A 180 29.12 -37.17 30.41
N SER A 181 29.31 -36.82 31.68
CA SER A 181 28.70 -35.62 32.27
C SER A 181 29.21 -34.34 31.62
N SER A 182 30.50 -34.24 31.29
CA SER A 182 31.03 -33.06 30.60
C SER A 182 30.46 -32.91 29.18
N ILE A 183 30.31 -34.02 28.45
CA ILE A 183 29.65 -34.03 27.13
C ILE A 183 28.20 -33.55 27.25
N ILE A 184 27.44 -34.03 28.24
CA ILE A 184 26.03 -33.62 28.46
C ILE A 184 25.93 -32.13 28.79
N ILE A 185 26.80 -31.61 29.67
CA ILE A 185 26.83 -30.20 30.05
C ILE A 185 27.11 -29.34 28.82
N HIS A 186 28.15 -29.67 28.05
CA HIS A 186 28.50 -28.93 26.84
C HIS A 186 27.33 -28.84 25.84
N ASN A 187 26.69 -29.99 25.57
CA ASN A 187 25.60 -30.08 24.60
C ASN A 187 24.33 -29.34 25.04
N THR A 188 24.07 -29.25 26.36
CA THR A 188 22.86 -28.62 26.88
C THR A 188 23.05 -27.13 27.13
N THR A 189 24.25 -26.68 27.52
CA THR A 189 24.56 -25.25 27.70
C THR A 189 24.54 -24.48 26.37
N LEU A 190 24.98 -25.08 25.26
CA LEU A 190 24.88 -24.47 23.92
C LEU A 190 23.43 -24.25 23.44
N ALA A 191 22.44 -24.91 24.07
CA ALA A 191 21.03 -24.84 23.71
C ALA A 191 20.26 -23.71 24.41
N ASN A 192 20.74 -23.21 25.56
CA ASN A 192 20.06 -22.23 26.40
C ASN A 192 20.80 -20.88 26.36
N ASN A 193 20.37 -19.95 25.50
CA ASN A 193 20.87 -18.57 25.44
C ASN A 193 20.07 -17.58 26.31
N GLU A 194 19.24 -18.06 27.24
CA GLU A 194 18.50 -17.21 28.18
C GLU A 194 19.23 -17.05 29.52
N THR A 195 18.89 -15.98 30.25
CA THR A 195 19.56 -15.53 31.49
C THR A 195 19.75 -16.67 32.50
N GLN A 196 20.99 -17.13 32.62
CA GLN A 196 21.40 -18.15 33.57
C GLN A 196 21.10 -17.72 35.01
N SER A 197 20.60 -18.65 35.83
CA SER A 197 20.49 -18.39 37.27
C SER A 197 21.88 -18.22 37.90
N PRO A 198 22.04 -17.42 38.97
CA PRO A 198 23.33 -17.26 39.66
C PRO A 198 23.94 -18.59 40.14
N LEU A 199 23.09 -19.58 40.49
CA LEU A 199 23.55 -20.91 40.90
C LEU A 199 24.12 -21.72 39.72
N GLN A 200 23.51 -21.66 38.54
CA GLN A 200 24.03 -22.34 37.34
C GLN A 200 25.38 -21.76 36.92
N SER A 201 25.55 -20.44 36.94
CA SER A 201 26.84 -19.80 36.65
C SER A 201 27.96 -20.27 37.59
N ILE A 202 27.69 -20.38 38.89
CA ILE A 202 28.65 -20.92 39.87
C ILE A 202 28.98 -22.39 39.59
N MET A 203 27.98 -23.21 39.23
CA MET A 203 28.17 -24.63 38.91
C MET A 203 28.98 -24.83 37.61
N GLU A 204 28.81 -23.96 36.62
CA GLU A 204 29.60 -23.96 35.38
C GLU A 204 31.07 -23.64 35.66
N ASP A 205 31.36 -22.61 36.45
CA ASP A 205 32.75 -22.26 36.80
C ASP A 205 33.43 -23.37 37.60
N ARG A 206 32.70 -24.00 38.53
CA ARG A 206 33.21 -25.17 39.28
C ARG A 206 33.42 -26.39 38.38
N THR A 207 32.56 -26.59 37.38
CA THR A 207 32.71 -27.64 36.37
C THR A 207 33.99 -27.41 35.56
N LYS A 208 34.20 -26.21 35.02
CA LYS A 208 35.43 -25.83 34.28
C LYS A 208 36.69 -26.06 35.13
N TYR A 209 36.66 -25.63 36.39
CA TYR A 209 37.76 -25.83 37.32
C TYR A 209 38.06 -27.32 37.58
N THR A 210 37.01 -28.13 37.77
CA THR A 210 37.15 -29.57 38.03
C THR A 210 37.67 -30.32 36.80
N LEU A 211 37.18 -30.01 35.60
CA LEU A 211 37.68 -30.58 34.34
C LEU A 211 39.14 -30.19 34.07
N HIS A 212 39.52 -28.94 34.35
CA HIS A 212 40.91 -28.50 34.25
C HIS A 212 41.84 -29.27 35.21
N ARG A 213 41.42 -29.53 36.44
CA ARG A 213 42.20 -30.35 37.40
C ARG A 213 42.26 -31.83 36.99
N ALA A 214 41.16 -32.38 36.47
CA ALA A 214 41.05 -33.76 36.05
C ALA A 214 41.83 -34.05 34.75
N GLN A 215 42.00 -33.07 33.87
CA GLN A 215 42.58 -33.23 32.53
C GLN A 215 43.94 -33.94 32.55
N ARG A 216 44.89 -33.52 33.39
CA ARG A 216 46.22 -34.19 33.47
C ARG A 216 46.13 -35.67 33.86
N PHE A 217 45.18 -36.01 34.73
CA PHE A 217 44.99 -37.37 35.24
C PHE A 217 44.30 -38.23 34.19
N LEU A 218 43.28 -37.68 33.50
CA LEU A 218 42.60 -38.35 32.39
C LEU A 218 43.55 -38.62 31.22
N VAL A 219 44.39 -37.66 30.85
CA VAL A 219 45.44 -37.86 29.83
C VAL A 219 46.38 -38.98 30.25
N ASN A 220 46.80 -39.02 31.52
CA ASN A 220 47.70 -40.04 32.02
C ASN A 220 47.07 -41.45 31.98
N GLU A 221 45.83 -41.57 32.44
CA GLU A 221 45.08 -42.82 32.46
C GLU A 221 44.78 -43.33 31.04
N VAL A 222 44.37 -42.45 30.13
CA VAL A 222 43.98 -42.84 28.77
C VAL A 222 45.20 -43.19 27.92
N ILE A 223 46.23 -42.34 27.91
CA ILE A 223 47.37 -42.48 26.97
C ILE A 223 48.42 -43.44 27.49
N TYR A 224 48.81 -43.32 28.76
CA TYR A 224 49.93 -44.11 29.29
C TYR A 224 49.47 -45.41 29.98
N ARG A 225 48.22 -45.47 30.46
CA ARG A 225 47.66 -46.67 31.12
C ARG A 225 46.58 -47.39 30.31
N GLY A 226 46.18 -46.86 29.16
CA GLY A 226 45.24 -47.51 28.23
C GLY A 226 43.81 -47.62 28.78
N ASN A 227 43.39 -46.72 29.66
CA ASN A 227 42.07 -46.75 30.27
C ASN A 227 40.94 -46.49 29.24
N GLU A 228 39.95 -47.38 29.15
CA GLU A 228 38.84 -47.31 28.19
C GLU A 228 37.72 -46.33 28.58
N CYS A 229 37.94 -45.46 29.55
CA CYS A 229 36.92 -44.55 30.08
C CYS A 229 36.29 -43.64 29.01
N LEU A 230 37.08 -43.17 28.03
CA LEU A 230 36.58 -42.34 26.92
C LEU A 230 35.70 -43.15 25.97
N ASP A 231 36.10 -44.37 25.64
CA ASP A 231 35.34 -45.26 24.77
C ASP A 231 33.96 -45.57 25.39
N LEU A 232 33.92 -45.83 26.70
CA LEU A 232 32.68 -46.06 27.43
C LEU A 232 31.76 -44.82 27.42
N ALA A 233 32.31 -43.62 27.64
CA ALA A 233 31.54 -42.38 27.64
C ALA A 233 31.01 -42.01 26.24
N ILE A 234 31.82 -42.20 25.20
CA ILE A 234 31.46 -41.90 23.81
C ILE A 234 30.44 -42.92 23.31
N LYS A 235 30.59 -44.23 23.58
CA LYS A 235 29.58 -45.24 23.19
C LYS A 235 28.19 -44.96 23.74
N ARG A 236 28.08 -44.35 24.93
CA ARG A 236 26.81 -43.93 25.52
C ARG A 236 26.17 -42.70 24.87
N SER A 237 26.95 -41.93 24.11
CA SER A 237 26.48 -40.74 23.38
C SER A 237 26.38 -41.00 21.87
N TRP A 238 27.18 -41.93 21.35
CA TRP A 238 27.23 -42.39 19.96
C TRP A 238 27.44 -43.91 19.94
N PRO A 239 26.35 -44.72 19.86
CA PRO A 239 26.42 -46.17 19.94
C PRO A 239 27.28 -46.86 18.86
N ASP A 240 27.40 -46.27 17.67
CA ASP A 240 28.18 -46.83 16.56
C ASP A 240 29.69 -46.55 16.67
N PHE A 241 30.13 -45.90 17.76
CA PHE A 241 31.55 -45.66 17.98
C PHE A 241 32.32 -46.97 18.20
N SER A 242 33.31 -47.20 17.36
CA SER A 242 34.24 -48.33 17.45
C SER A 242 35.66 -47.82 17.25
N ARG A 243 36.42 -47.66 18.34
CA ARG A 243 37.84 -47.24 18.29
C ARG A 243 38.64 -48.17 17.37
N THR A 244 39.33 -47.59 16.38
CA THR A 244 40.23 -48.28 15.45
C THR A 244 41.70 -47.90 15.63
N THR A 245 41.99 -46.75 16.24
CA THR A 245 43.35 -46.34 16.60
C THR A 245 43.41 -45.95 18.07
N GLU A 246 44.58 -46.07 18.70
CA GLU A 246 44.74 -45.61 20.08
C GLU A 246 44.52 -44.09 20.20
N TRP A 247 44.18 -43.63 21.41
CA TRP A 247 44.03 -42.21 21.70
C TRP A 247 45.39 -41.51 21.73
N SER A 248 45.52 -40.40 21.03
CA SER A 248 46.69 -39.52 21.07
C SER A 248 46.31 -38.08 21.43
N ILE A 249 47.29 -37.28 21.86
CA ILE A 249 47.12 -35.84 22.03
C ILE A 249 47.25 -35.17 20.66
N ALA A 250 46.28 -34.33 20.29
CA ALA A 250 46.35 -33.57 19.06
C ALA A 250 47.58 -32.64 19.05
N SER A 251 48.26 -32.55 17.91
CA SER A 251 49.67 -32.09 17.77
C SER A 251 49.98 -30.66 18.26
N SER A 252 48.97 -29.86 18.60
CA SER A 252 49.11 -28.44 18.99
C SER A 252 48.46 -28.10 20.34
N THR A 253 47.96 -29.08 21.09
CA THR A 253 47.24 -28.84 22.35
C THR A 253 47.63 -29.86 23.42
N CYS A 254 47.20 -29.65 24.67
CA CYS A 254 47.34 -30.64 25.75
C CYS A 254 46.00 -31.23 26.21
N TYR A 255 44.88 -30.76 25.64
CA TYR A 255 43.53 -31.04 26.13
C TYR A 255 42.58 -31.61 25.07
N TRP A 256 42.95 -31.61 23.79
CA TRP A 256 42.24 -32.37 22.76
C TRP A 256 42.87 -33.75 22.61
N LEU A 257 42.05 -34.77 22.76
CA LEU A 257 42.40 -36.14 22.43
C LEU A 257 41.78 -36.51 21.09
N GLU A 258 42.54 -37.23 20.27
CA GLU A 258 42.12 -37.69 18.95
C GLU A 258 42.21 -39.21 18.84
N THR A 259 41.26 -39.79 18.10
CA THR A 259 41.25 -41.20 17.71
C THR A 259 40.50 -41.34 16.39
N ASN A 260 40.54 -42.52 15.78
CA ASN A 260 39.72 -42.86 14.62
C ASN A 260 38.69 -43.93 15.01
N SER A 261 37.47 -43.76 14.49
CA SER A 261 36.43 -44.79 14.48
C SER A 261 36.10 -45.15 13.04
N GLY A 262 36.74 -46.20 12.52
CA GLY A 262 36.66 -46.56 11.11
C GLY A 262 37.38 -45.53 10.24
N ARG A 263 36.65 -44.85 9.35
CA ARG A 263 37.18 -43.76 8.51
C ARG A 263 36.97 -42.36 9.11
N ARG A 264 36.36 -42.27 10.29
CA ARG A 264 35.95 -41.00 10.91
C ARG A 264 36.94 -40.61 11.99
N GLN A 265 37.45 -39.38 11.93
CA GLN A 265 38.33 -38.80 12.94
C GLN A 265 37.49 -38.25 14.09
N VAL A 266 37.79 -38.64 15.32
CA VAL A 266 37.07 -38.26 16.54
C VAL A 266 37.98 -37.41 17.40
N HIS A 267 37.51 -36.23 17.82
CA HIS A 267 38.21 -35.35 18.74
C HIS A 267 37.35 -35.10 19.98
N LEU A 268 37.95 -35.19 21.16
CA LEU A 268 37.31 -34.87 22.43
C LEU A 268 38.12 -33.83 23.19
N ASN A 269 37.47 -32.74 23.59
CA ASN A 269 38.06 -31.71 24.43
C ASN A 269 37.80 -32.02 25.91
N LEU A 270 38.86 -32.34 26.66
CA LEU A 270 38.75 -32.69 28.07
C LEU A 270 38.39 -31.51 28.98
N LEU A 271 38.59 -30.26 28.54
CA LEU A 271 38.28 -29.06 29.33
C LEU A 271 36.81 -28.62 29.18
N THR A 272 36.24 -28.80 27.99
CA THR A 272 34.89 -28.34 27.68
C THR A 272 33.86 -29.47 27.59
N GLY A 273 34.30 -30.71 27.37
CA GLY A 273 33.41 -31.83 27.04
C GLY A 273 32.96 -31.85 25.58
N GLU A 274 33.55 -31.02 24.71
CA GLU A 274 33.20 -30.94 23.30
C GLU A 274 33.65 -32.20 22.54
N LEU A 275 32.71 -32.89 21.91
CA LEU A 275 32.94 -34.10 21.13
C LEU A 275 32.64 -33.83 19.65
N LEU A 276 33.68 -33.93 18.81
CA LEU A 276 33.63 -33.67 17.38
C LEU A 276 33.96 -34.94 16.59
N VAL A 277 33.26 -35.17 15.48
CA VAL A 277 33.56 -36.21 14.50
C VAL A 277 33.73 -35.57 13.13
N ASN A 278 34.89 -35.76 12.49
CA ASN A 278 35.32 -35.06 11.28
C ASN A 278 35.21 -33.52 11.41
N GLY A 279 35.45 -32.99 12.60
CA GLY A 279 35.37 -31.55 12.90
C GLY A 279 33.96 -31.01 13.14
N ALA A 280 32.92 -31.85 13.19
CA ALA A 280 31.53 -31.44 13.44
C ALA A 280 30.97 -32.06 14.74
N PRO A 281 30.12 -31.34 15.51
CA PRO A 281 29.52 -31.86 16.74
C PRO A 281 28.45 -32.95 16.46
N LEU A 282 28.30 -33.90 17.38
CA LEU A 282 27.41 -35.08 17.27
C LEU A 282 25.96 -34.87 17.74
N THR A 283 25.56 -33.64 18.05
CA THR A 283 24.37 -33.42 18.86
C THR A 283 23.23 -32.72 18.16
N ARG A 284 23.49 -31.74 17.29
CA ARG A 284 22.43 -31.03 16.58
C ARG A 284 22.88 -30.61 15.20
N LEU A 285 21.91 -30.52 14.31
CA LEU A 285 22.11 -29.83 13.04
C LEU A 285 22.55 -28.39 13.29
N PRO A 286 23.46 -27.84 12.48
CA PRO A 286 23.84 -26.43 12.56
C PRO A 286 22.61 -25.51 12.48
N ARG A 287 22.74 -24.31 13.05
CA ARG A 287 21.64 -23.33 13.11
C ARG A 287 21.01 -23.06 11.74
N ASP A 288 21.82 -23.00 10.69
CA ASP A 288 21.37 -22.72 9.32
C ASP A 288 20.43 -23.80 8.76
N TYR A 289 20.52 -25.05 9.25
CA TYR A 289 19.61 -26.14 8.89
C TYR A 289 18.31 -26.05 9.69
N ASN A 290 18.41 -25.90 11.02
CA ASN A 290 17.24 -25.86 11.90
C ASN A 290 16.35 -24.63 11.67
N MET A 291 16.94 -23.49 11.27
CA MET A 291 16.21 -22.27 10.94
C MET A 291 15.68 -22.24 9.50
N HIS A 292 16.01 -23.24 8.68
CA HIS A 292 15.52 -23.33 7.31
C HIS A 292 14.01 -23.64 7.30
N GLU A 293 13.27 -22.98 6.39
CA GLU A 293 11.81 -23.10 6.33
C GLU A 293 11.35 -24.55 6.11
N ASP A 294 12.00 -25.29 5.21
CA ASP A 294 11.66 -26.69 4.92
C ASP A 294 11.96 -27.64 6.11
N TYR A 295 12.90 -27.29 7.00
CA TYR A 295 13.10 -28.06 8.23
C TYR A 295 11.87 -27.93 9.15
N GLY A 296 11.44 -26.69 9.41
CA GLY A 296 10.24 -26.41 10.20
C GLY A 296 8.97 -27.00 9.60
N ARG A 297 8.86 -27.06 8.27
CA ARG A 297 7.72 -27.70 7.59
C ARG A 297 7.70 -29.22 7.77
N LEU A 298 8.84 -29.91 7.65
CA LEU A 298 8.89 -31.37 7.71
C LEU A 298 8.89 -31.92 9.13
N PHE A 299 9.64 -31.28 10.02
CA PHE A 299 9.94 -31.77 11.37
C PHE A 299 9.27 -30.92 12.46
N GLY A 300 8.63 -29.79 12.11
CA GLY A 300 8.03 -28.90 13.10
C GLY A 300 9.09 -28.30 14.02
N SER A 301 8.86 -28.38 15.33
CA SER A 301 9.84 -28.02 16.37
C SER A 301 10.72 -29.19 16.83
N MET A 302 10.63 -30.36 16.17
CA MET A 302 11.42 -31.53 16.51
C MET A 302 12.91 -31.26 16.30
N ILE A 303 13.71 -31.54 17.33
CA ILE A 303 15.18 -31.47 17.25
C ILE A 303 15.70 -32.87 17.04
N LEU A 304 16.41 -33.10 15.93
CA LEU A 304 17.00 -34.38 15.61
C LEU A 304 18.47 -34.42 16.04
N ASP A 305 18.82 -35.46 16.79
CA ASP A 305 20.22 -35.78 17.09
C ASP A 305 20.87 -36.35 15.84
N VAL A 306 22.00 -35.78 15.42
CA VAL A 306 22.65 -36.10 14.14
C VAL A 306 24.10 -36.56 14.29
N MET A 307 24.52 -37.45 13.41
CA MET A 307 25.89 -37.89 13.22
C MET A 307 26.39 -37.55 11.82
N PRO A 308 27.70 -37.56 11.53
CA PRO A 308 28.20 -37.40 10.16
C PRO A 308 27.62 -38.45 9.21
N SER A 309 27.23 -38.01 8.01
CA SER A 309 26.72 -38.90 6.96
C SER A 309 27.80 -39.28 5.97
N ASP A 310 27.78 -40.54 5.52
CA ASP A 310 28.59 -41.02 4.40
C ASP A 310 27.85 -40.92 3.04
N ALA A 311 26.61 -40.39 3.03
CA ALA A 311 25.81 -40.28 1.82
C ALA A 311 26.29 -39.12 0.92
N PRO A 312 26.40 -39.30 -0.42
CA PRO A 312 26.90 -38.27 -1.31
C PRO A 312 26.09 -36.97 -1.23
N GLY A 313 26.77 -35.84 -1.00
CA GLY A 313 26.14 -34.52 -0.89
C GLY A 313 25.47 -34.24 0.46
N MET A 314 25.43 -35.21 1.37
CA MET A 314 24.91 -35.07 2.72
C MET A 314 26.06 -34.89 3.71
N ARG A 315 25.86 -34.09 4.75
CA ARG A 315 26.85 -33.87 5.82
C ARG A 315 26.44 -34.55 7.12
N PHE A 316 25.14 -34.63 7.38
CA PHE A 316 24.59 -35.15 8.62
C PHE A 316 23.58 -36.26 8.35
N SER A 317 23.40 -37.17 9.29
CA SER A 317 22.42 -38.24 9.31
C SER A 317 21.76 -38.25 10.66
N ALA A 318 20.46 -38.44 10.74
CA ALA A 318 19.78 -38.71 12.01
C ALA A 318 20.39 -39.96 12.66
N THR A 319 20.50 -39.92 13.98
CA THR A 319 21.05 -41.03 14.78
C THR A 319 20.10 -42.22 14.91
N ARG A 320 18.81 -42.01 14.63
CA ARG A 320 17.77 -43.04 14.66
C ARG A 320 16.92 -42.96 13.41
N ASP A 321 16.34 -44.09 13.06
CA ASP A 321 15.36 -44.15 11.98
C ASP A 321 14.06 -43.47 12.40
N LEU A 322 13.51 -42.70 11.47
CA LEU A 322 12.20 -42.07 11.60
C LEU A 322 11.23 -42.80 10.67
N GLN A 323 10.28 -43.54 11.23
CA GLN A 323 9.33 -44.39 10.49
C GLN A 323 10.01 -45.36 9.50
N ASP A 324 11.03 -46.09 9.97
CA ASP A 324 11.87 -47.02 9.19
C ASP A 324 12.77 -46.36 8.12
N TYR A 325 12.90 -45.03 8.13
CA TYR A 325 13.83 -44.32 7.24
C TYR A 325 14.98 -43.71 8.02
N THR A 326 16.20 -43.95 7.55
CA THR A 326 17.36 -43.16 7.97
C THR A 326 17.32 -41.82 7.24
N VAL A 327 17.31 -40.71 7.99
CA VAL A 327 17.17 -39.35 7.44
C VAL A 327 18.56 -38.72 7.29
N HIS A 328 18.91 -38.28 6.09
CA HIS A 328 20.16 -37.61 5.78
C HIS A 328 19.91 -36.13 5.46
N PHE A 329 20.83 -35.26 5.89
CA PHE A 329 20.76 -33.82 5.73
C PHE A 329 22.01 -33.28 5.03
N GLY A 330 21.77 -32.41 4.06
CA GLY A 330 22.78 -31.62 3.36
C GLY A 330 22.30 -30.19 3.19
N MET A 331 23.22 -29.31 2.79
CA MET A 331 22.90 -27.93 2.43
C MET A 331 23.62 -27.62 1.14
N GLN A 332 22.87 -27.14 0.14
CA GLN A 332 23.41 -26.69 -1.13
C GLN A 332 22.91 -25.28 -1.41
N GLU A 333 23.84 -24.32 -1.44
CA GLU A 333 23.53 -22.89 -1.52
C GLU A 333 22.58 -22.43 -0.42
N GLN A 334 21.29 -22.28 -0.76
CA GLN A 334 20.23 -21.86 0.15
C GLN A 334 19.21 -22.98 0.43
N ASP A 335 19.29 -24.14 -0.23
CA ASP A 335 18.32 -25.21 -0.08
C ASP A 335 18.80 -26.28 0.93
N LEU A 336 17.91 -26.61 1.85
CA LEU A 336 18.03 -27.78 2.69
C LEU A 336 17.79 -29.05 1.87
N LEU A 337 18.81 -29.91 1.78
CA LEU A 337 18.69 -31.24 1.19
C LEU A 337 18.28 -32.23 2.28
N VAL A 338 17.19 -32.97 2.05
CA VAL A 338 16.77 -34.07 2.92
C VAL A 338 16.62 -35.33 2.08
N GLN A 339 17.28 -36.41 2.51
CA GLN A 339 17.23 -37.73 1.88
C GLN A 339 16.71 -38.75 2.86
N LEU A 340 15.77 -39.60 2.44
CA LEU A 340 15.27 -40.72 3.23
C LEU A 340 15.75 -42.03 2.63
N HIS A 341 16.39 -42.86 3.45
CA HIS A 341 16.95 -44.14 3.03
C HIS A 341 16.27 -45.28 3.78
N LYS A 342 15.76 -46.25 3.02
CA LYS A 342 15.26 -47.54 3.51
C LYS A 342 15.75 -48.64 2.57
N PRO A 343 15.93 -49.90 3.01
CA PRO A 343 16.33 -50.98 2.11
C PRO A 343 15.38 -51.08 0.89
N GLY A 344 15.91 -50.77 -0.30
CA GLY A 344 15.17 -50.78 -1.57
C GLY A 344 14.35 -49.51 -1.90
N SER A 345 14.44 -48.44 -1.11
CA SER A 345 13.74 -47.16 -1.38
C SER A 345 14.57 -45.96 -0.95
N THR A 346 14.80 -45.03 -1.88
CA THR A 346 15.51 -43.77 -1.65
C THR A 346 14.67 -42.59 -2.11
N LEU A 347 14.43 -41.64 -1.21
CA LEU A 347 13.61 -40.46 -1.46
C LEU A 347 14.43 -39.18 -1.30
N ASP A 348 14.34 -38.29 -2.28
CA ASP A 348 14.90 -36.94 -2.21
C ASP A 348 13.79 -35.91 -1.98
N LEU A 349 13.99 -34.99 -1.04
CA LEU A 349 13.10 -33.85 -0.90
C LEU A 349 13.26 -32.90 -2.10
N ILE A 350 12.14 -32.54 -2.73
CA ILE A 350 12.10 -31.51 -3.77
C ILE A 350 11.68 -30.17 -3.14
N PRO A 351 12.49 -29.11 -3.29
CA PRO A 351 12.14 -27.79 -2.78
C PRO A 351 10.81 -27.28 -3.37
N SER A 352 9.88 -26.88 -2.50
CA SER A 352 8.54 -26.40 -2.88
C SER A 352 8.59 -25.25 -3.91
N ARG A 353 9.63 -24.42 -3.86
CA ARG A 353 9.88 -23.30 -4.79
C ARG A 353 9.95 -23.73 -6.25
N LEU A 354 10.37 -24.96 -6.55
CA LEU A 354 10.46 -25.48 -7.92
C LEU A 354 9.09 -25.80 -8.52
N LEU A 355 8.07 -25.99 -7.69
CA LEU A 355 6.71 -26.31 -8.10
C LEU A 355 5.80 -25.08 -8.12
N LYS A 356 6.19 -23.99 -7.44
CA LYS A 356 5.45 -22.72 -7.45
C LYS A 356 5.29 -22.20 -8.89
N GLY A 357 4.06 -21.81 -9.23
CA GLY A 357 3.72 -21.36 -10.59
C GLY A 357 3.37 -22.48 -11.57
N THR A 358 3.73 -23.73 -11.28
CA THR A 358 3.44 -24.88 -12.16
C THR A 358 2.22 -25.66 -11.69
N VAL A 359 2.10 -25.87 -10.38
CA VAL A 359 0.94 -26.53 -9.74
C VAL A 359 0.12 -25.50 -8.94
N PRO A 360 -1.15 -25.80 -8.60
CA PRO A 360 -1.95 -24.91 -7.76
C PRO A 360 -1.28 -24.63 -6.41
N TYR A 361 -1.52 -23.44 -5.84
CA TYR A 361 -0.80 -22.95 -4.65
C TYR A 361 -0.84 -23.92 -3.47
N GLN A 362 -1.98 -24.58 -3.22
CA GLN A 362 -2.05 -25.52 -2.11
C GLN A 362 -1.19 -26.77 -2.31
N PHE A 363 -0.98 -27.20 -3.55
CA PHE A 363 -0.11 -28.34 -3.86
C PHE A 363 1.37 -27.99 -3.71
N SER A 364 1.77 -26.73 -3.92
CA SER A 364 3.14 -26.29 -3.64
C SER A 364 3.38 -25.98 -2.17
N ASP A 365 2.39 -25.40 -1.48
CA ASP A 365 2.63 -24.79 -0.16
C ASP A 365 2.23 -25.71 1.01
N ASN A 366 1.24 -26.59 0.83
CA ASN A 366 0.70 -27.44 1.91
C ASN A 366 1.15 -28.91 1.84
N PHE A 367 2.04 -29.24 0.91
CA PHE A 367 2.59 -30.58 0.73
C PHE A 367 4.12 -30.55 0.80
N SER A 368 4.70 -31.63 1.34
CA SER A 368 6.08 -32.02 1.12
C SER A 368 6.18 -32.89 -0.13
N HIS A 369 7.23 -32.70 -0.91
CA HIS A 369 7.40 -33.32 -2.23
C HIS A 369 8.59 -34.27 -2.20
N TRP A 370 8.34 -35.57 -2.35
CA TRP A 370 9.35 -36.61 -2.26
C TRP A 370 9.57 -37.27 -3.60
N TYR A 371 10.77 -37.13 -4.17
CA TYR A 371 11.16 -37.82 -5.39
C TYR A 371 11.66 -39.24 -5.09
N HIS A 372 10.89 -40.23 -5.54
CA HIS A 372 11.23 -41.65 -5.48
C HIS A 372 12.22 -41.99 -6.59
N ARG A 373 13.46 -42.38 -6.23
CA ARG A 373 14.49 -42.71 -7.22
C ARG A 373 14.16 -43.96 -8.02
N GLU A 374 13.54 -44.94 -7.39
CA GLU A 374 13.24 -46.25 -7.98
C GLU A 374 12.11 -46.15 -9.01
N THR A 375 11.04 -45.45 -8.66
CA THR A 375 9.86 -45.28 -9.53
C THR A 375 9.97 -44.06 -10.45
N LYS A 376 10.98 -43.20 -10.25
CA LYS A 376 11.17 -41.92 -10.95
C LYS A 376 9.91 -41.04 -10.91
N SER A 377 9.29 -40.97 -9.74
CA SER A 377 8.04 -40.21 -9.52
C SER A 377 8.16 -39.28 -8.32
N ILE A 378 7.37 -38.20 -8.31
CA ILE A 378 7.31 -37.29 -7.15
C ILE A 378 6.01 -37.53 -6.41
N GLU A 379 6.09 -37.90 -5.13
CA GLU A 379 4.94 -38.07 -4.26
C GLU A 379 4.69 -36.79 -3.45
N PHE A 380 3.44 -36.35 -3.40
CA PHE A 380 2.99 -35.19 -2.66
C PHE A 380 2.32 -35.69 -1.37
N CYS A 381 2.99 -35.49 -0.23
CA CYS A 381 2.48 -35.81 1.10
C CYS A 381 2.04 -34.53 1.80
N LYS A 382 0.86 -34.51 2.45
CA LYS A 382 0.41 -33.31 3.17
C LYS A 382 1.35 -33.02 4.34
N ILE A 383 1.63 -31.75 4.64
CA ILE A 383 2.61 -31.38 5.69
C ILE A 383 2.30 -31.99 7.08
N HIS A 384 1.03 -32.07 7.49
CA HIS A 384 0.64 -32.69 8.78
C HIS A 384 0.69 -34.23 8.78
N GLU A 385 0.83 -34.83 7.61
CA GLU A 385 1.00 -36.27 7.38
C GLU A 385 2.28 -36.49 6.54
N SER A 386 3.31 -35.64 6.71
CA SER A 386 4.50 -35.58 5.83
C SER A 386 5.25 -36.90 5.74
N TRP A 387 5.07 -37.76 6.74
CA TRP A 387 5.66 -39.09 6.88
C TRP A 387 4.75 -40.24 6.41
N ALA A 388 3.51 -39.99 6.01
CA ALA A 388 2.60 -40.99 5.44
C ALA A 388 2.95 -41.34 3.98
N LEU A 389 4.22 -41.71 3.77
CA LEU A 389 4.78 -42.16 2.51
C LEU A 389 4.06 -43.43 2.04
N ASP A 390 3.94 -43.61 0.73
CA ASP A 390 3.23 -44.73 0.09
C ASP A 390 1.73 -44.84 0.38
N ASN A 391 1.10 -43.80 0.94
CA ASN A 391 -0.34 -43.77 1.09
C ASN A 391 -1.01 -43.69 -0.30
N ARG A 392 -1.91 -44.64 -0.60
CA ARG A 392 -2.64 -44.68 -1.90
C ARG A 392 -3.48 -43.44 -2.19
N ARG A 393 -3.73 -42.60 -1.18
CA ARG A 393 -4.45 -41.32 -1.31
C ARG A 393 -3.55 -40.15 -1.74
N ASN A 394 -2.23 -40.31 -1.67
CA ASN A 394 -1.27 -39.28 -2.06
C ASN A 394 -1.33 -39.02 -3.57
N TRP A 395 -1.00 -37.79 -3.95
CA TRP A 395 -0.84 -37.42 -5.35
C TRP A 395 0.56 -37.80 -5.80
N ARG A 396 0.67 -38.36 -7.00
CA ARG A 396 1.94 -38.76 -7.61
C ARG A 396 2.10 -38.11 -8.97
N PHE A 397 3.24 -37.45 -9.13
CA PHE A 397 3.69 -36.89 -10.40
C PHE A 397 4.53 -37.93 -11.11
N ILE A 398 3.93 -38.57 -12.10
CA ILE A 398 4.52 -39.68 -12.86
C ILE A 398 4.73 -39.26 -14.30
N ARG A 399 5.73 -39.84 -14.94
CA ARG A 399 5.95 -39.69 -16.38
C ARG A 399 5.17 -40.78 -17.12
N ASP A 400 4.33 -40.37 -18.05
CA ASP A 400 3.49 -41.24 -18.87
C ASP A 400 3.53 -40.76 -20.33
N GLU A 401 3.93 -41.64 -21.25
CA GLU A 401 4.12 -41.34 -22.69
C GLU A 401 4.98 -40.09 -22.98
N GLY A 402 5.99 -39.82 -22.14
CA GLY A 402 6.87 -38.65 -22.28
C GLY A 402 6.33 -37.36 -21.65
N HIS A 403 5.08 -37.34 -21.19
CA HIS A 403 4.48 -36.22 -20.48
C HIS A 403 4.42 -36.47 -18.98
N TRP A 404 4.42 -35.40 -18.18
CA TRP A 404 4.22 -35.49 -16.74
C TRP A 404 2.73 -35.40 -16.41
N LYS A 405 2.23 -36.31 -15.56
CA LYS A 405 0.84 -36.36 -15.10
C LYS A 405 0.81 -36.38 -13.58
N LEU A 406 0.03 -35.48 -12.97
CA LEU A 406 -0.24 -35.52 -11.53
C LEU A 406 -1.55 -36.27 -11.31
N GLY A 407 -1.48 -37.44 -10.71
CA GLY A 407 -2.65 -38.29 -10.48
C GLY A 407 -2.67 -38.91 -9.10
N ARG A 408 -3.81 -39.45 -8.72
CA ARG A 408 -3.98 -40.30 -7.53
C ARG A 408 -4.64 -41.62 -7.92
N HIS A 409 -4.58 -42.61 -7.04
CA HIS A 409 -5.18 -43.91 -7.28
C HIS A 409 -6.68 -43.79 -7.64
N GLY A 410 -7.15 -44.63 -8.58
CA GLY A 410 -8.55 -44.62 -9.05
C GLY A 410 -8.82 -43.73 -10.26
N GLY A 411 -7.81 -43.47 -11.12
CA GLY A 411 -8.01 -42.77 -12.39
C GLY A 411 -8.38 -41.29 -12.24
N THR A 412 -7.86 -40.63 -11.21
CA THR A 412 -8.10 -39.21 -10.97
C THR A 412 -6.83 -38.42 -11.24
N PHE A 413 -6.94 -37.35 -12.04
CA PHE A 413 -5.82 -36.55 -12.51
C PHE A 413 -6.07 -35.07 -12.26
N LEU A 414 -5.02 -34.32 -11.93
CA LEU A 414 -5.08 -32.86 -11.92
C LEU A 414 -4.92 -32.35 -13.36
N VAL A 415 -5.86 -31.55 -13.81
CA VAL A 415 -5.76 -30.85 -15.10
C VAL A 415 -4.68 -29.78 -14.97
N ALA A 416 -3.73 -29.75 -15.90
CA ALA A 416 -2.64 -28.78 -15.88
C ALA A 416 -3.22 -27.35 -15.94
N PRO A 417 -2.81 -26.43 -15.03
CA PRO A 417 -3.29 -25.05 -15.05
C PRO A 417 -3.00 -24.31 -16.36
N SER A 418 -1.94 -24.70 -17.08
CA SER A 418 -1.56 -24.16 -18.38
C SER A 418 -2.34 -24.73 -19.57
N SER A 419 -3.22 -25.72 -19.35
CA SER A 419 -4.06 -26.27 -20.43
C SER A 419 -5.13 -25.29 -20.89
N GLU A 420 -5.60 -25.46 -22.13
CA GLU A 420 -6.67 -24.62 -22.68
C GLU A 420 -7.96 -24.72 -21.85
N LEU A 421 -8.37 -25.95 -21.46
CA LEU A 421 -9.53 -26.17 -20.60
C LEU A 421 -9.41 -25.42 -19.27
N ALA A 422 -8.27 -25.53 -18.58
CA ALA A 422 -8.05 -24.86 -17.31
C ALA A 422 -8.05 -23.33 -17.47
N THR A 423 -7.46 -22.81 -18.55
CA THR A 423 -7.43 -21.38 -18.85
C THR A 423 -8.85 -20.83 -19.07
N ARG A 424 -9.68 -21.53 -19.84
CA ARG A 424 -11.09 -21.15 -20.08
C ARG A 424 -11.92 -21.17 -18.80
N ILE A 425 -11.77 -22.21 -17.98
CA ILE A 425 -12.47 -22.29 -16.68
C ILE A 425 -11.98 -21.18 -15.75
N ALA A 426 -10.67 -20.88 -15.76
CA ALA A 426 -10.11 -19.79 -14.98
C ALA A 426 -10.64 -18.42 -15.42
N GLU A 427 -10.84 -18.16 -16.72
CA GLU A 427 -11.48 -16.93 -17.21
C GLU A 427 -12.90 -16.75 -16.63
N ILE A 428 -13.69 -17.83 -16.56
CA ILE A 428 -15.05 -17.84 -16.02
C ILE A 428 -15.05 -17.59 -14.51
N LEU A 429 -14.14 -18.24 -13.77
CA LEU A 429 -14.07 -18.20 -12.31
C LEU A 429 -13.10 -17.15 -11.75
N ASN A 430 -12.47 -16.35 -12.62
CA ASN A 430 -11.59 -15.24 -12.26
C ASN A 430 -12.24 -14.24 -11.28
N PRO A 431 -13.57 -13.97 -11.31
CA PRO A 431 -14.22 -13.18 -10.27
C PRO A 431 -14.07 -13.70 -8.84
N LEU A 432 -13.83 -15.00 -8.68
CA LEU A 432 -13.75 -15.68 -7.39
C LEU A 432 -12.31 -15.92 -6.93
N GLU A 433 -11.44 -16.41 -7.81
CA GLU A 433 -10.08 -16.82 -7.44
C GLU A 433 -9.10 -16.77 -8.62
N ALA A 434 -7.80 -16.64 -8.33
CA ALA A 434 -6.75 -16.67 -9.34
C ALA A 434 -6.63 -18.07 -10.00
N PRO A 435 -6.09 -18.19 -11.22
CA PRO A 435 -5.97 -19.48 -11.92
C PRO A 435 -5.29 -20.58 -11.10
N LEU A 436 -4.20 -20.25 -10.40
CA LEU A 436 -3.47 -21.21 -9.54
C LEU A 436 -4.12 -21.46 -8.18
N GLY A 437 -5.20 -20.75 -7.83
CA GLY A 437 -6.07 -21.09 -6.70
C GLY A 437 -7.17 -22.10 -7.06
N LEU A 438 -7.35 -22.40 -8.35
CA LEU A 438 -8.32 -23.39 -8.83
C LEU A 438 -7.69 -24.78 -8.88
N HIS A 439 -8.42 -25.77 -8.37
CA HIS A 439 -8.05 -27.18 -8.42
C HIS A 439 -8.99 -27.91 -9.38
N LEU A 440 -8.53 -28.21 -10.59
CA LEU A 440 -9.32 -28.93 -11.58
C LEU A 440 -8.93 -30.40 -11.55
N VAL A 441 -9.85 -31.23 -11.05
CA VAL A 441 -9.63 -32.65 -10.81
C VAL A 441 -10.51 -33.46 -11.75
N TYR A 442 -9.90 -34.06 -12.78
CA TYR A 442 -10.59 -34.92 -13.73
C TYR A 442 -10.64 -36.37 -13.22
N SER A 443 -11.83 -36.97 -13.23
CA SER A 443 -12.05 -38.38 -12.91
C SER A 443 -12.43 -39.15 -14.16
N THR A 444 -11.60 -40.13 -14.55
CA THR A 444 -11.89 -41.00 -15.71
C THR A 444 -13.12 -41.86 -15.47
N ALA A 445 -13.31 -42.38 -14.25
CA ALA A 445 -14.45 -43.22 -13.88
C ALA A 445 -15.80 -42.49 -13.96
N LYS A 446 -15.81 -41.18 -13.68
CA LYS A 446 -17.03 -40.36 -13.73
C LYS A 446 -17.19 -39.59 -15.03
N SER A 447 -16.18 -39.59 -15.90
CA SER A 447 -16.08 -38.73 -17.09
C SER A 447 -16.43 -37.27 -16.78
N ALA A 448 -15.89 -36.73 -15.68
CA ALA A 448 -16.22 -35.40 -15.19
C ALA A 448 -15.01 -34.71 -14.54
N THR A 449 -14.98 -33.38 -14.66
CA THR A 449 -13.99 -32.49 -14.04
C THR A 449 -14.64 -31.81 -12.84
N GLU A 450 -14.12 -32.10 -11.65
CA GLU A 450 -14.45 -31.41 -10.41
C GLU A 450 -13.56 -30.15 -10.30
N ILE A 451 -14.18 -28.97 -10.26
CA ILE A 451 -13.48 -27.68 -10.14
C ILE A 451 -13.63 -27.23 -8.69
N GLN A 452 -12.54 -27.23 -7.94
CA GLN A 452 -12.55 -26.89 -6.51
C GLN A 452 -11.85 -25.55 -6.31
N ILE A 453 -12.42 -24.71 -5.45
CA ILE A 453 -11.82 -23.46 -4.97
C ILE A 453 -11.66 -23.60 -3.45
N PRO A 454 -10.56 -24.22 -2.99
CA PRO A 454 -10.47 -24.65 -1.59
C PRO A 454 -10.46 -23.50 -0.58
N SER A 455 -9.86 -22.36 -0.94
CA SER A 455 -9.85 -21.11 -0.14
C SER A 455 -11.27 -20.64 0.19
N LEU A 456 -12.20 -20.81 -0.76
CA LEU A 456 -13.59 -20.38 -0.65
C LEU A 456 -14.56 -21.51 -0.27
N ARG A 457 -14.07 -22.77 -0.20
CA ARG A 457 -14.87 -23.98 0.01
C ARG A 457 -16.02 -24.13 -1.00
N LEU A 458 -15.76 -23.71 -2.24
CA LEU A 458 -16.69 -23.86 -3.36
C LEU A 458 -16.24 -25.01 -4.26
N GLU A 459 -17.21 -25.77 -4.77
CA GLU A 459 -16.98 -26.86 -5.69
C GLU A 459 -17.99 -26.78 -6.83
N PHE A 460 -17.49 -26.97 -8.04
CA PHE A 460 -18.28 -27.05 -9.25
C PHE A 460 -17.97 -28.35 -9.99
N LEU A 461 -18.88 -28.73 -10.88
CA LEU A 461 -18.78 -29.95 -11.66
C LEU A 461 -19.05 -29.63 -13.13
N LEU A 462 -18.15 -30.12 -13.99
CA LEU A 462 -18.31 -30.10 -15.44
C LEU A 462 -18.26 -31.54 -15.94
N ARG A 463 -19.38 -32.07 -16.43
CA ARG A 463 -19.42 -33.42 -17.01
C ARG A 463 -19.06 -33.39 -18.48
N SER A 464 -18.44 -34.45 -18.97
CA SER A 464 -18.13 -34.56 -20.39
C SER A 464 -19.41 -34.52 -21.24
N GLY A 465 -19.44 -33.64 -22.25
CA GLY A 465 -20.59 -33.44 -23.14
C GLY A 465 -21.61 -32.39 -22.67
N GLU A 466 -21.52 -31.90 -21.43
CA GLU A 466 -22.38 -30.82 -20.94
C GLU A 466 -21.79 -29.44 -21.26
N SER A 467 -22.67 -28.46 -21.49
CA SER A 467 -22.28 -27.09 -21.83
C SER A 467 -22.29 -26.14 -20.62
N PHE A 468 -22.58 -26.64 -19.42
CA PHE A 468 -22.74 -25.83 -18.21
C PHE A 468 -21.91 -26.39 -17.05
N ILE A 469 -21.50 -25.48 -16.17
CA ILE A 469 -20.74 -25.80 -14.95
C ILE A 469 -21.72 -25.77 -13.78
N GLU A 470 -22.00 -26.92 -13.17
CA GLU A 470 -22.93 -27.06 -12.05
C GLU A 470 -22.26 -26.69 -10.73
N SER A 471 -22.99 -26.05 -9.81
CA SER A 471 -22.53 -25.83 -8.43
C SER A 471 -22.91 -27.00 -7.52
N ARG A 472 -21.98 -27.43 -6.66
CA ARG A 472 -22.28 -28.48 -5.66
C ARG A 472 -22.96 -27.95 -4.41
N GLN A 473 -22.59 -26.74 -3.96
CA GLN A 473 -23.17 -26.11 -2.78
C GLN A 473 -24.58 -25.58 -3.06
N PHE A 474 -24.84 -25.11 -4.27
CA PHE A 474 -26.15 -24.61 -4.71
C PHE A 474 -26.78 -25.61 -5.67
N ARG A 475 -27.54 -26.57 -5.13
CA ARG A 475 -28.20 -27.62 -5.92
C ARG A 475 -29.12 -27.01 -6.99
N ASP A 476 -29.20 -27.69 -8.15
CA ASP A 476 -29.97 -27.28 -9.33
C ASP A 476 -29.54 -25.94 -9.95
N MET A 477 -28.36 -25.42 -9.59
CA MET A 477 -27.83 -24.16 -10.09
C MET A 477 -26.55 -24.39 -10.89
N HIS A 478 -26.41 -23.72 -12.02
CA HIS A 478 -25.22 -23.70 -12.85
C HIS A 478 -24.72 -22.27 -13.05
N VAL A 479 -23.48 -22.11 -13.51
CA VAL A 479 -22.92 -20.79 -13.85
C VAL A 479 -23.75 -20.16 -14.97
N ASP A 480 -24.34 -19.00 -14.70
CA ASP A 480 -25.20 -18.30 -15.65
C ASP A 480 -24.36 -17.73 -16.82
N PRO A 481 -24.66 -18.01 -18.09
CA PRO A 481 -23.98 -17.37 -19.21
C PRO A 481 -24.10 -15.84 -19.17
N ASN A 482 -25.19 -15.31 -18.62
CA ASN A 482 -25.38 -13.89 -18.39
C ASN A 482 -24.90 -13.51 -16.97
N GLN A 483 -23.70 -12.93 -16.87
CA GLN A 483 -23.16 -12.43 -15.60
C GLN A 483 -23.65 -11.02 -15.22
N SER A 484 -24.52 -10.40 -16.02
CA SER A 484 -25.10 -9.08 -15.72
C SER A 484 -26.34 -9.20 -14.85
N ILE A 485 -26.41 -8.36 -13.81
CA ILE A 485 -27.51 -8.37 -12.83
C ILE A 485 -28.29 -7.06 -12.77
N GLY A 486 -27.83 -6.02 -13.48
CA GLY A 486 -28.47 -4.69 -13.49
C GLY A 486 -28.33 -3.90 -12.18
N THR A 487 -27.45 -4.31 -11.27
CA THR A 487 -27.07 -3.57 -10.05
C THR A 487 -25.62 -3.90 -9.67
N LEU A 488 -25.02 -3.15 -8.75
CA LEU A 488 -23.58 -3.26 -8.42
C LEU A 488 -22.73 -3.13 -9.70
N MET A 489 -23.07 -2.12 -10.50
CA MET A 489 -22.42 -1.86 -11.78
C MET A 489 -20.95 -1.48 -11.53
N GLY A 490 -20.02 -2.14 -12.23
CA GLY A 490 -18.59 -2.00 -11.96
C GLY A 490 -18.04 -2.91 -10.85
N PHE A 491 -18.86 -3.68 -10.12
CA PHE A 491 -18.35 -4.72 -9.22
C PHE A 491 -17.97 -5.98 -10.00
N LYS A 492 -16.70 -6.40 -9.95
CA LYS A 492 -16.17 -7.52 -10.74
C LYS A 492 -16.09 -8.84 -9.98
N SER A 493 -15.89 -8.82 -8.66
CA SER A 493 -15.70 -10.04 -7.86
C SER A 493 -17.03 -10.68 -7.43
N LYS A 494 -17.84 -11.01 -8.45
CA LYS A 494 -19.11 -11.72 -8.29
C LYS A 494 -19.27 -12.82 -9.34
N LEU A 495 -19.94 -13.91 -8.97
CA LEU A 495 -20.35 -14.97 -9.90
C LEU A 495 -21.87 -15.14 -9.82
N VAL A 496 -22.54 -15.11 -10.97
CA VAL A 496 -23.98 -15.34 -11.08
C VAL A 496 -24.24 -16.80 -11.42
N LEU A 497 -25.14 -17.41 -10.67
CA LEU A 497 -25.68 -18.74 -10.89
C LEU A 497 -27.15 -18.63 -11.32
N SER A 498 -27.60 -19.55 -12.15
CA SER A 498 -28.98 -19.68 -12.62
C SER A 498 -29.50 -21.08 -12.41
N SER A 499 -30.80 -21.22 -12.10
CA SER A 499 -31.49 -22.50 -12.06
C SER A 499 -32.02 -22.87 -13.44
N SER A 500 -32.12 -24.16 -13.73
CA SER A 500 -32.78 -24.66 -14.96
C SER A 500 -34.33 -24.61 -14.91
N ARG A 501 -34.92 -23.88 -13.97
CA ARG A 501 -36.38 -23.69 -13.85
C ARG A 501 -36.87 -22.55 -14.75
N GLU A 502 -38.16 -22.55 -15.08
CA GLU A 502 -38.82 -21.45 -15.79
C GLU A 502 -39.86 -20.76 -14.89
N PRO A 503 -39.72 -19.45 -14.59
CA PRO A 503 -38.60 -18.57 -14.92
C PRO A 503 -37.33 -18.93 -14.12
N PRO A 504 -36.13 -18.60 -14.64
CA PRO A 504 -34.86 -18.95 -13.99
C PRO A 504 -34.66 -18.15 -12.70
N ASN A 505 -34.48 -18.86 -11.59
CA ASN A 505 -34.04 -18.27 -10.34
C ASN A 505 -32.54 -17.97 -10.43
N ARG A 506 -32.16 -16.69 -10.23
CA ARG A 506 -30.76 -16.26 -10.27
C ARG A 506 -30.24 -16.00 -8.86
N THR A 507 -29.01 -16.42 -8.59
CA THR A 507 -28.31 -16.19 -7.32
C THR A 507 -26.91 -15.66 -7.58
N ILE A 508 -26.50 -14.61 -6.88
CA ILE A 508 -25.16 -14.02 -6.99
C ILE A 508 -24.33 -14.49 -5.80
N LEU A 509 -23.11 -14.92 -6.08
CA LEU A 509 -22.06 -15.15 -5.11
C LEU A 509 -21.16 -13.93 -5.04
N ILE A 510 -21.08 -13.30 -3.87
CA ILE A 510 -20.23 -12.14 -3.60
C ILE A 510 -19.12 -12.55 -2.64
N LEU A 511 -17.87 -12.23 -2.98
CA LEU A 511 -16.73 -12.39 -2.07
C LEU A 511 -16.72 -11.30 -1.01
N GLU A 512 -16.58 -11.69 0.26
CA GLU A 512 -16.37 -10.77 1.37
C GLU A 512 -14.90 -10.80 1.79
N GLY A 513 -14.15 -9.79 1.34
CA GLY A 513 -12.70 -9.65 1.54
C GLY A 513 -12.24 -8.21 1.34
N ASP A 514 -10.95 -8.04 1.08
CA ASP A 514 -10.34 -6.71 0.95
C ASP A 514 -10.71 -6.07 -0.40
N VAL A 515 -11.48 -4.99 -0.33
CA VAL A 515 -12.00 -4.30 -1.52
C VAL A 515 -10.98 -3.32 -2.07
N GLN A 516 -10.64 -3.49 -3.34
CA GLN A 516 -9.86 -2.57 -4.14
C GLN A 516 -10.76 -1.87 -5.15
N HIS A 517 -10.59 -0.55 -5.29
CA HIS A 517 -11.33 0.24 -6.25
C HIS A 517 -10.43 1.24 -6.97
N GLU A 518 -10.76 1.47 -8.25
CA GLU A 518 -10.07 2.42 -9.12
C GLU A 518 -11.07 3.07 -10.09
N MET A 519 -10.78 4.29 -10.51
CA MET A 519 -11.60 5.00 -11.48
C MET A 519 -11.21 4.57 -12.89
N HIS A 520 -12.14 3.95 -13.62
CA HIS A 520 -11.91 3.50 -14.98
C HIS A 520 -12.57 4.44 -15.99
N MET A 521 -11.86 4.73 -17.09
CA MET A 521 -12.36 5.53 -18.22
C MET A 521 -13.10 4.63 -19.21
N PHE A 522 -14.28 5.07 -19.64
CA PHE A 522 -15.08 4.46 -20.69
C PHE A 522 -15.24 5.46 -21.83
N ASN A 523 -14.93 5.03 -23.06
CA ASN A 523 -15.09 5.83 -24.29
C ASN A 523 -14.47 7.25 -24.24
N ASN A 524 -13.36 7.43 -23.51
CA ASN A 524 -12.63 8.69 -23.30
C ASN A 524 -13.42 9.87 -22.66
N ILE A 525 -14.68 9.67 -22.28
CA ILE A 525 -15.54 10.74 -21.73
C ILE A 525 -16.13 10.32 -20.39
N ASP A 526 -16.56 9.06 -20.28
CA ASP A 526 -17.27 8.56 -19.10
C ASP A 526 -16.31 7.94 -18.08
N LYS A 527 -16.61 8.11 -16.79
CA LYS A 527 -15.84 7.55 -15.69
C LYS A 527 -16.75 6.75 -14.76
N HIS A 528 -16.39 5.52 -14.46
CA HIS A 528 -17.06 4.72 -13.44
C HIS A 528 -16.02 4.02 -12.56
N THR A 529 -16.29 3.97 -11.26
CA THR A 529 -15.49 3.19 -10.32
C THR A 529 -15.61 1.70 -10.61
N MET A 530 -14.48 1.05 -10.82
CA MET A 530 -14.35 -0.40 -10.91
C MET A 530 -13.97 -0.94 -9.54
N VAL A 531 -14.66 -1.98 -9.08
CA VAL A 531 -14.51 -2.54 -7.74
C VAL A 531 -14.19 -4.03 -7.84
N ARG A 532 -13.11 -4.47 -7.20
CA ARG A 532 -12.69 -5.88 -7.12
C ARG A 532 -12.30 -6.23 -5.69
N VAL A 533 -12.41 -7.49 -5.34
CA VAL A 533 -11.89 -8.05 -4.09
C VAL A 533 -10.54 -8.69 -4.38
N ALA A 534 -9.54 -8.41 -3.55
CA ALA A 534 -8.22 -9.01 -3.71
C ALA A 534 -8.30 -10.54 -3.58
N HIS A 535 -7.72 -11.27 -4.53
CA HIS A 535 -7.72 -12.74 -4.51
C HIS A 535 -7.02 -13.25 -3.24
N GLY A 536 -7.53 -14.33 -2.66
CA GLY A 536 -7.05 -14.88 -1.38
C GLY A 536 -7.40 -14.07 -0.11
N SER A 537 -7.90 -12.83 -0.22
CA SER A 537 -8.30 -12.04 0.96
C SER A 537 -9.67 -12.41 1.52
N ALA A 538 -10.52 -13.02 0.69
CA ALA A 538 -11.91 -13.31 1.04
C ALA A 538 -12.00 -14.41 2.09
N ARG A 539 -12.67 -14.12 3.21
CA ARG A 539 -12.90 -15.08 4.31
C ARG A 539 -14.20 -15.86 4.13
N ARG A 540 -15.13 -15.30 3.35
CA ARG A 540 -16.48 -15.83 3.15
C ARG A 540 -16.98 -15.50 1.75
N VAL A 541 -17.80 -16.41 1.22
CA VAL A 541 -18.64 -16.15 0.05
C VAL A 541 -20.09 -16.07 0.50
N GLN A 542 -20.75 -14.98 0.15
CA GLN A 542 -22.14 -14.73 0.51
C GLN A 542 -23.02 -14.84 -0.72
N ALA A 543 -24.07 -15.66 -0.64
CA ALA A 543 -25.06 -15.80 -1.68
C ALA A 543 -26.23 -14.82 -1.49
N TYR A 544 -26.65 -14.18 -2.57
CA TYR A 544 -27.80 -13.28 -2.64
C TYR A 544 -28.72 -13.72 -3.78
N LYS A 545 -29.97 -14.06 -3.48
CA LYS A 545 -30.99 -14.34 -4.48
C LYS A 545 -31.50 -13.04 -5.09
N LEU A 546 -31.69 -13.02 -6.41
CA LEU A 546 -32.34 -11.89 -7.08
C LEU A 546 -33.86 -12.04 -6.96
N ASP A 547 -34.50 -11.10 -6.28
CA ASP A 547 -35.95 -10.99 -6.20
C ASP A 547 -36.40 -9.97 -7.26
N GLY A 548 -36.80 -10.48 -8.43
CA GLY A 548 -37.21 -9.65 -9.57
C GLY A 548 -38.56 -8.96 -9.39
N LEU A 549 -39.40 -9.41 -8.44
CA LEU A 549 -40.68 -8.78 -8.16
C LEU A 549 -40.50 -7.49 -7.38
N LEU A 550 -39.61 -7.51 -6.38
CA LEU A 550 -39.35 -6.36 -5.50
C LEU A 550 -38.07 -5.59 -5.87
N GLY A 551 -37.31 -6.05 -6.86
CA GLY A 551 -36.07 -5.43 -7.30
C GLY A 551 -35.02 -5.37 -6.20
N ARG A 552 -34.73 -6.50 -5.52
CA ARG A 552 -33.82 -6.52 -4.37
C ARG A 552 -32.91 -7.74 -4.30
N LEU A 553 -31.80 -7.58 -3.60
CA LEU A 553 -30.86 -8.67 -3.29
C LEU A 553 -31.18 -9.29 -1.93
N VAL A 554 -31.71 -10.52 -1.96
CA VAL A 554 -32.12 -11.26 -0.76
C VAL A 554 -31.00 -12.21 -0.32
N GLY A 555 -30.26 -11.81 0.73
CA GLY A 555 -29.16 -12.57 1.31
C GLY A 555 -29.40 -13.00 2.75
N THR A 556 -28.30 -13.26 3.47
CA THR A 556 -28.35 -13.55 4.91
C THR A 556 -28.82 -12.36 5.72
N THR A 557 -29.33 -12.64 6.92
CA THR A 557 -29.72 -11.64 7.93
C THR A 557 -28.54 -11.18 8.79
N LYS A 558 -27.30 -11.56 8.43
CA LYS A 558 -26.09 -11.15 9.16
C LYS A 558 -25.80 -9.67 8.89
N THR A 559 -25.63 -8.90 9.96
CA THR A 559 -25.34 -7.46 9.91
C THR A 559 -24.07 -7.16 9.11
N GLU A 560 -22.99 -7.91 9.33
CA GLU A 560 -21.73 -7.76 8.60
C GLU A 560 -21.89 -7.86 7.07
N SER A 561 -22.60 -8.88 6.58
CA SER A 561 -22.88 -9.05 5.15
C SER A 561 -23.72 -7.91 4.57
N LYS A 562 -24.70 -7.42 5.34
CA LYS A 562 -25.51 -6.25 4.94
C LYS A 562 -24.67 -4.97 4.88
N LEU A 563 -23.80 -4.74 5.85
CA LEU A 563 -22.87 -3.61 5.85
C LEU A 563 -21.91 -3.68 4.66
N TYR A 564 -21.37 -4.87 4.37
CA TYR A 564 -20.50 -5.08 3.23
C TYR A 564 -21.23 -4.82 1.90
N LEU A 565 -22.47 -5.30 1.76
CA LEU A 565 -23.30 -5.02 0.59
C LEU A 565 -23.59 -3.51 0.44
N ALA A 566 -23.91 -2.81 1.53
CA ALA A 566 -24.09 -1.36 1.51
C ALA A 566 -22.83 -0.64 1.05
N TYR A 567 -21.66 -1.05 1.55
CA TYR A 567 -20.37 -0.52 1.13
C TYR A 567 -20.13 -0.71 -0.38
N LEU A 568 -20.43 -1.89 -0.93
CA LEU A 568 -20.32 -2.15 -2.36
C LEU A 568 -21.26 -1.28 -3.20
N HIS A 569 -22.54 -1.12 -2.81
CA HIS A 569 -23.47 -0.22 -3.49
C HIS A 569 -22.99 1.23 -3.45
N GLY A 570 -22.47 1.69 -2.30
CA GLY A 570 -21.91 3.04 -2.18
C GLY A 570 -20.72 3.27 -3.12
N LEU A 571 -19.79 2.30 -3.19
CA LEU A 571 -18.63 2.37 -4.09
C LEU A 571 -19.00 2.34 -5.59
N THR A 572 -20.04 1.60 -5.93
CA THR A 572 -20.50 1.40 -7.32
C THR A 572 -21.59 2.38 -7.74
N SER A 573 -21.88 3.40 -6.92
CA SER A 573 -22.91 4.37 -7.20
C SER A 573 -22.59 5.25 -8.42
N PHE A 574 -23.63 5.58 -9.18
CA PHE A 574 -23.59 6.43 -10.37
C PHE A 574 -24.76 7.43 -10.34
N CYS A 575 -24.76 8.42 -11.24
CA CYS A 575 -25.83 9.42 -11.30
C CYS A 575 -27.16 8.85 -11.81
N LEU A 576 -27.13 7.71 -12.50
CA LEU A 576 -28.31 6.99 -12.94
C LEU A 576 -28.66 5.87 -11.96
N PRO A 577 -29.95 5.60 -11.71
CA PRO A 577 -30.37 4.45 -10.94
C PRO A 577 -29.91 3.13 -11.58
N ASP A 578 -29.56 2.16 -10.73
CA ASP A 578 -29.29 0.79 -11.16
C ASP A 578 -30.56 0.18 -11.77
N PRO A 579 -30.52 -0.36 -13.01
CA PRO A 579 -31.72 -0.85 -13.71
C PRO A 579 -32.55 -1.90 -12.96
N PHE A 580 -31.91 -2.74 -12.15
CA PHE A 580 -32.58 -3.84 -11.44
C PHE A 580 -33.29 -3.41 -10.16
N ILE A 581 -32.70 -2.49 -9.40
CA ILE A 581 -33.24 -2.02 -8.11
C ILE A 581 -34.01 -0.70 -8.22
N GLY A 582 -33.85 0.03 -9.34
CA GLY A 582 -34.53 1.32 -9.57
C GLY A 582 -34.04 2.47 -8.69
N ARG A 583 -32.88 2.31 -8.04
CA ARG A 583 -32.24 3.27 -7.13
C ARG A 583 -30.76 3.40 -7.47
N THR A 584 -30.16 4.54 -7.16
CA THR A 584 -28.70 4.69 -7.24
C THR A 584 -28.02 3.85 -6.16
N GLY A 585 -26.75 3.50 -6.36
CA GLY A 585 -25.97 2.78 -5.35
C GLY A 585 -25.88 3.52 -4.01
N THR A 586 -25.83 4.86 -4.04
CA THR A 586 -25.84 5.69 -2.82
C THR A 586 -27.15 5.54 -2.05
N GLU A 587 -28.29 5.58 -2.77
CA GLU A 587 -29.62 5.43 -2.17
C GLU A 587 -29.80 4.04 -1.55
N GLU A 588 -29.45 2.98 -2.27
CA GLU A 588 -29.56 1.61 -1.78
C GLU A 588 -28.62 1.35 -0.58
N ALA A 589 -27.39 1.85 -0.63
CA ALA A 589 -26.46 1.76 0.49
C ALA A 589 -27.02 2.44 1.75
N LEU A 590 -27.59 3.64 1.63
CA LEU A 590 -28.19 4.36 2.75
C LEU A 590 -29.46 3.68 3.26
N ASP A 591 -30.26 3.07 2.38
CA ASP A 591 -31.44 2.27 2.78
C ASP A 591 -31.02 1.06 3.62
N ILE A 592 -29.99 0.32 3.18
CA ILE A 592 -29.43 -0.80 3.93
C ILE A 592 -28.90 -0.35 5.30
N LEU A 593 -28.15 0.76 5.37
CA LEU A 593 -27.65 1.30 6.64
C LEU A 593 -28.77 1.74 7.59
N ARG A 594 -29.92 2.17 7.04
CA ARG A 594 -31.13 2.54 7.81
C ARG A 594 -32.05 1.37 8.13
N SER A 595 -31.81 0.20 7.53
CA SER A 595 -32.64 -0.99 7.72
C SER A 595 -32.65 -1.46 9.18
N ALA A 596 -33.71 -2.14 9.57
CA ALA A 596 -33.83 -2.70 10.92
C ALA A 596 -32.67 -3.66 11.24
N ILE A 597 -32.22 -4.48 10.29
CA ILE A 597 -31.13 -5.46 10.50
C ILE A 597 -29.82 -4.78 10.92
N VAL A 598 -29.51 -3.61 10.34
CA VAL A 598 -28.31 -2.84 10.68
C VAL A 598 -28.51 -2.02 11.96
N ARG A 599 -29.74 -1.53 12.19
CA ARG A 599 -30.09 -0.71 13.36
C ARG A 599 -30.32 -1.49 14.65
N VAL A 600 -30.68 -2.77 14.56
CA VAL A 600 -30.97 -3.61 15.73
C VAL A 600 -29.71 -3.73 16.57
N THR A 601 -29.86 -3.35 17.84
CA THR A 601 -28.82 -3.24 18.87
C THR A 601 -28.24 -4.61 19.21
N SER A 602 -27.28 -5.04 18.39
CA SER A 602 -26.39 -6.16 18.68
C SER A 602 -24.95 -5.67 18.65
N VAL A 603 -24.07 -6.34 19.40
CA VAL A 603 -22.65 -5.99 19.42
C VAL A 603 -22.04 -6.27 18.05
N LEU A 604 -21.61 -5.21 17.38
CA LEU A 604 -20.90 -5.30 16.11
C LEU A 604 -19.55 -6.02 16.30
N THR A 605 -19.13 -6.74 15.26
CA THR A 605 -17.79 -7.35 15.20
C THR A 605 -16.75 -6.30 14.80
N GLU A 606 -15.47 -6.58 15.05
CA GLU A 606 -14.36 -5.74 14.58
C GLU A 606 -14.44 -5.50 13.06
N THR A 607 -14.68 -6.57 12.29
CA THR A 607 -14.89 -6.48 10.83
C THR A 607 -16.08 -5.59 10.45
N SER A 608 -17.16 -5.58 11.25
CA SER A 608 -18.28 -4.66 11.01
C SER A 608 -17.87 -3.21 11.23
N TYR A 609 -17.03 -2.93 12.24
CA TYR A 609 -16.47 -1.59 12.45
C TYR A 609 -15.53 -1.17 11.32
N ASP A 610 -14.71 -2.07 10.79
CA ASP A 610 -13.83 -1.79 9.65
C ASP A 610 -14.63 -1.45 8.38
N ILE A 611 -15.73 -2.17 8.13
CA ILE A 611 -16.64 -1.88 7.02
C ILE A 611 -17.32 -0.52 7.22
N LEU A 612 -17.78 -0.21 8.44
CA LEU A 612 -18.38 1.09 8.76
C LEU A 612 -17.38 2.24 8.59
N HIS A 613 -16.14 2.05 9.03
CA HIS A 613 -15.06 3.01 8.82
C HIS A 613 -14.83 3.23 7.31
N SER A 614 -14.71 2.16 6.54
CA SER A 614 -14.55 2.20 5.08
C SER A 614 -15.73 2.89 4.38
N THR A 615 -16.96 2.66 4.87
CA THR A 615 -18.18 3.32 4.39
C THR A 615 -18.19 4.80 4.72
N SER A 616 -17.73 5.19 5.92
CA SER A 616 -17.61 6.61 6.28
C SER A 616 -16.63 7.36 5.39
N CYS A 617 -15.55 6.69 4.95
CA CYS A 617 -14.55 7.23 4.03
C CYS A 617 -15.08 7.44 2.60
N LEU A 618 -16.31 7.01 2.29
CA LEU A 618 -17.00 7.42 1.07
C LEU A 618 -17.43 8.90 1.16
N SER A 619 -17.60 9.47 2.35
CA SER A 619 -17.94 10.90 2.48
C SER A 619 -16.73 11.81 2.21
N PRO A 620 -16.95 13.02 1.64
CA PRO A 620 -15.90 14.03 1.54
C PRO A 620 -15.35 14.43 2.91
N LYS A 621 -14.04 14.72 2.98
CA LYS A 621 -13.43 15.27 4.19
C LYS A 621 -13.76 16.75 4.31
N ARG A 622 -14.33 17.19 5.42
CA ARG A 622 -14.76 18.59 5.61
C ARG A 622 -14.15 19.20 6.86
N SER A 623 -13.34 20.24 6.69
CA SER A 623 -12.71 20.97 7.80
C SER A 623 -12.82 22.47 7.62
N PHE A 624 -12.58 23.22 8.68
CA PHE A 624 -12.52 24.68 8.63
C PHE A 624 -11.13 25.17 8.26
N TYR A 625 -11.06 26.32 7.60
CA TYR A 625 -9.81 27.04 7.34
C TYR A 625 -9.91 28.51 7.77
N PRO A 626 -8.93 29.02 8.54
CA PRO A 626 -7.93 28.24 9.27
C PRO A 626 -8.61 27.33 10.31
N ARG A 627 -7.94 26.26 10.78
CA ARG A 627 -8.59 25.18 11.58
C ARG A 627 -9.27 25.68 12.87
N ASN A 628 -8.74 26.75 13.44
CA ASN A 628 -9.20 27.39 14.67
C ASN A 628 -10.36 28.38 14.44
N GLU A 629 -10.76 28.66 13.19
CA GLU A 629 -11.78 29.65 12.86
C GLU A 629 -12.89 29.07 11.99
N LYS A 630 -14.14 29.42 12.26
CA LYS A 630 -15.30 28.96 11.48
C LYS A 630 -15.62 29.88 10.30
N VAL A 631 -14.61 30.38 9.61
CA VAL A 631 -14.76 31.41 8.55
C VAL A 631 -14.87 30.82 7.14
N MET A 632 -14.16 29.75 6.83
CA MET A 632 -14.19 29.09 5.52
C MET A 632 -14.20 27.57 5.66
N GLN A 633 -14.80 26.87 4.68
CA GLN A 633 -14.73 25.41 4.58
C GLN A 633 -13.65 24.97 3.58
N VAL A 634 -12.99 23.86 3.89
CA VAL A 634 -12.14 23.10 2.97
C VAL A 634 -12.77 21.73 2.81
N VAL A 635 -12.89 21.28 1.56
CA VAL A 635 -13.47 19.99 1.19
C VAL A 635 -12.41 19.17 0.47
N GLY A 636 -12.03 18.04 1.06
CA GLY A 636 -11.13 17.05 0.48
C GLY A 636 -11.93 15.94 -0.17
N TRP A 637 -11.98 15.93 -1.50
CA TRP A 637 -12.56 14.84 -2.29
C TRP A 637 -11.52 13.76 -2.55
N SER A 638 -11.95 12.50 -2.57
CA SER A 638 -11.12 11.39 -3.03
C SER A 638 -11.05 11.41 -4.55
N SER A 639 -9.82 11.38 -5.09
CA SER A 639 -9.58 11.23 -6.54
C SER A 639 -9.83 9.80 -7.05
N ARG A 640 -9.97 8.83 -6.14
CA ARG A 640 -10.19 7.40 -6.46
C ARG A 640 -11.66 7.04 -6.64
N LEU A 641 -12.57 7.95 -6.30
CA LEU A 641 -14.01 7.75 -6.35
C LEU A 641 -14.67 8.83 -7.19
N SER A 642 -15.84 8.52 -7.75
CA SER A 642 -16.65 9.53 -8.42
C SER A 642 -17.19 10.52 -7.40
N TYR A 643 -17.44 11.75 -7.82
CA TYR A 643 -18.05 12.76 -6.95
C TYR A 643 -19.49 12.36 -6.56
N VAL A 644 -20.19 11.58 -7.41
CA VAL A 644 -21.56 11.09 -7.14
C VAL A 644 -21.60 9.96 -6.11
N SER A 645 -20.52 9.19 -5.99
CA SER A 645 -20.38 8.12 -4.98
C SER A 645 -19.99 8.69 -3.61
N GLN A 646 -19.62 9.98 -3.54
CA GLN A 646 -19.12 10.62 -2.33
C GLN A 646 -20.19 11.48 -1.65
N ASP A 647 -20.89 10.89 -0.68
CA ASP A 647 -22.04 11.52 0.00
C ASP A 647 -21.80 11.68 1.51
N ASP A 648 -22.06 12.88 2.04
CA ASP A 648 -21.92 13.23 3.46
C ASP A 648 -22.83 12.42 4.41
N ARG A 649 -23.93 11.85 3.90
CA ARG A 649 -24.86 11.06 4.68
C ARG A 649 -24.25 9.73 5.14
N PHE A 650 -23.23 9.20 4.46
CA PHE A 650 -22.52 8.00 4.93
C PHE A 650 -21.81 8.26 6.26
N TYR A 651 -21.05 9.35 6.37
CA TYR A 651 -20.39 9.76 7.61
C TYR A 651 -21.39 9.91 8.75
N ARG A 652 -22.50 10.61 8.50
CA ARG A 652 -23.55 10.80 9.53
C ARG A 652 -24.23 9.48 9.91
N ALA A 653 -24.54 8.61 8.95
CA ALA A 653 -25.15 7.31 9.22
C ALA A 653 -24.23 6.42 10.07
N VAL A 654 -22.93 6.38 9.75
CA VAL A 654 -21.92 5.64 10.52
C VAL A 654 -21.77 6.21 11.93
N CYS A 655 -21.71 7.54 12.09
CA CYS A 655 -21.65 8.18 13.40
C CYS A 655 -22.86 7.81 14.28
N ASN A 656 -24.06 7.79 13.70
CA ASN A 656 -25.28 7.41 14.40
C ASN A 656 -25.29 5.93 14.81
N LEU A 657 -24.78 5.04 13.96
CA LEU A 657 -24.61 3.61 14.27
C LEU A 657 -23.63 3.40 15.43
N LEU A 658 -22.48 4.08 15.41
CA LEU A 658 -21.49 4.02 16.49
C LEU A 658 -22.03 4.60 17.80
N ALA A 659 -22.74 5.73 17.74
CA ALA A 659 -23.37 6.33 18.92
C ALA A 659 -24.35 5.36 19.60
N ARG A 660 -25.21 4.69 18.81
CA ARG A 660 -26.11 3.66 19.35
C ARG A 660 -25.39 2.45 19.91
N SER A 661 -24.30 2.01 19.26
CA SER A 661 -23.47 0.93 19.80
C SER A 661 -22.90 1.30 21.18
N ARG A 662 -22.49 2.56 21.38
CA ARG A 662 -22.04 3.07 22.68
C ARG A 662 -23.15 3.10 23.72
N GLU A 663 -24.37 3.51 23.35
CA GLU A 663 -25.53 3.53 24.26
C GLU A 663 -25.82 2.16 24.88
N ILE A 664 -25.58 1.08 24.15
CA ILE A 664 -25.78 -0.31 24.63
C ILE A 664 -24.50 -0.99 25.11
N SER A 665 -23.35 -0.30 25.09
CA SER A 665 -22.05 -0.89 25.43
C SER A 665 -22.01 -1.45 26.86
N PHE A 666 -22.81 -0.88 27.76
CA PHE A 666 -22.97 -1.37 29.14
C PHE A 666 -23.50 -2.81 29.23
N LEU A 667 -24.26 -3.29 28.23
CA LEU A 667 -24.72 -4.68 28.16
C LEU A 667 -23.58 -5.65 27.79
N HIS A 668 -22.45 -5.12 27.30
CA HIS A 668 -21.36 -5.90 26.72
C HIS A 668 -19.97 -5.35 27.13
N PRO A 669 -19.62 -5.36 28.43
CA PRO A 669 -18.43 -4.68 28.98
C PRO A 669 -17.08 -5.22 28.51
N LYS A 670 -17.04 -6.39 27.85
CA LYS A 670 -15.81 -6.98 27.31
C LYS A 670 -15.47 -6.52 25.89
N ARG A 671 -16.32 -5.70 25.25
CA ARG A 671 -16.10 -5.22 23.88
C ARG A 671 -16.10 -3.69 23.85
N GLU A 672 -14.98 -3.12 23.43
CA GLU A 672 -14.87 -1.68 23.22
C GLU A 672 -15.53 -1.27 21.90
N VAL A 673 -16.21 -0.13 21.94
CA VAL A 673 -16.80 0.49 20.74
C VAL A 673 -15.81 1.55 20.24
N PRO A 674 -15.35 1.48 18.98
CA PRO A 674 -14.42 2.45 18.43
C PRO A 674 -14.95 3.88 18.49
N ASP A 675 -14.04 4.85 18.52
CA ASP A 675 -14.38 6.27 18.42
C ASP A 675 -15.00 6.64 17.06
N SER A 676 -15.78 7.72 17.05
CA SER A 676 -16.42 8.18 15.82
C SER A 676 -15.35 8.77 14.90
N PRO A 677 -15.44 8.57 13.57
CA PRO A 677 -14.39 9.02 12.67
C PRO A 677 -14.12 10.53 12.79
N GLY A 678 -12.90 10.93 13.13
CA GLY A 678 -12.54 12.32 13.44
C GLY A 678 -12.10 13.18 12.24
N PHE A 679 -12.29 12.70 10.99
CA PHE A 679 -11.73 13.37 9.80
C PHE A 679 -12.61 14.50 9.22
N SER A 680 -13.84 14.66 9.70
CA SER A 680 -14.79 15.67 9.23
C SER A 680 -15.47 16.39 10.41
N SER A 681 -15.73 17.69 10.25
CA SER A 681 -16.54 18.45 11.20
C SER A 681 -18.01 18.15 11.01
N VAL A 682 -18.68 17.65 12.07
CA VAL A 682 -20.12 17.34 12.08
C VAL A 682 -20.97 18.52 11.60
N HIS A 683 -20.63 19.75 12.01
CA HIS A 683 -21.33 20.96 11.59
C HIS A 683 -21.24 21.20 10.08
N LEU A 684 -20.06 21.00 9.48
CA LEU A 684 -19.87 21.16 8.03
C LEU A 684 -20.57 20.05 7.24
N VAL A 685 -20.56 18.83 7.76
CA VAL A 685 -21.30 17.69 7.19
C VAL A 685 -22.80 17.99 7.18
N GLN A 686 -23.39 18.39 8.32
CA GLN A 686 -24.82 18.70 8.39
C GLN A 686 -25.22 19.85 7.46
N ARG A 687 -24.37 20.90 7.37
CA ARG A 687 -24.58 21.99 6.42
C ARG A 687 -24.55 21.52 4.97
N ALA A 688 -23.65 20.60 4.63
CA ALA A 688 -23.55 20.05 3.28
C ALA A 688 -24.77 19.17 2.95
N ILE A 689 -25.22 18.33 3.88
CA ILE A 689 -26.42 17.50 3.72
C ILE A 689 -27.66 18.37 3.49
N ASN A 690 -27.87 19.41 4.30
CA ASN A 690 -28.98 20.35 4.09
C ASN A 690 -28.89 21.02 2.70
N ARG A 691 -27.72 21.54 2.31
CA ARG A 691 -27.59 22.17 0.97
C ARG A 691 -27.84 21.20 -0.18
N ALA A 692 -27.41 19.95 -0.05
CA ALA A 692 -27.60 18.92 -1.07
C ALA A 692 -29.06 18.43 -1.15
N SER A 693 -29.85 18.54 -0.07
CA SER A 693 -31.25 18.09 -0.02
C SER A 693 -32.12 18.64 -1.16
N ARG A 694 -31.84 19.85 -1.65
CA ARG A 694 -32.57 20.50 -2.76
C ARG A 694 -32.45 19.74 -4.09
N GLY A 695 -31.41 18.94 -4.26
CA GLY A 695 -31.18 18.10 -5.44
C GLY A 695 -31.50 16.62 -5.22
N HIS A 696 -32.07 16.26 -4.07
CA HIS A 696 -32.39 14.88 -3.72
C HIS A 696 -33.89 14.59 -3.86
N VAL A 697 -34.23 13.31 -4.00
CA VAL A 697 -35.63 12.84 -4.08
C VAL A 697 -36.20 12.49 -2.70
N ALA A 698 -37.52 12.43 -2.61
CA ALA A 698 -38.23 11.99 -1.41
C ALA A 698 -37.86 10.54 -1.04
N GLY A 699 -37.75 10.26 0.26
CA GLY A 699 -37.19 9.06 0.87
C GLY A 699 -35.66 9.06 0.96
N PHE A 700 -35.00 9.86 0.11
CA PHE A 700 -33.55 9.81 -0.08
C PHE A 700 -32.90 11.17 0.04
N GLY A 701 -33.17 11.89 1.14
CA GLY A 701 -32.38 13.04 1.58
C GLY A 701 -33.01 14.40 1.29
N ALA A 702 -34.15 14.45 0.60
CA ALA A 702 -34.97 15.67 0.51
C ALA A 702 -35.49 16.11 1.89
N GLU A 703 -35.70 15.15 2.80
CA GLU A 703 -36.19 15.36 4.17
C GLU A 703 -35.21 16.16 5.04
N GLU A 704 -33.95 16.27 4.61
CA GLU A 704 -32.89 16.98 5.31
C GLU A 704 -32.91 18.49 5.05
N PHE A 705 -33.81 18.94 4.16
CA PHE A 705 -33.99 20.35 3.86
C PHE A 705 -34.50 21.09 5.11
N THR A 706 -33.81 22.16 5.48
CA THR A 706 -34.27 23.09 6.52
C THR A 706 -33.84 24.52 6.21
N THR A 707 -34.74 25.46 6.49
CA THR A 707 -34.50 26.91 6.38
C THR A 707 -34.09 27.52 7.71
N GLU A 708 -33.92 26.73 8.78
CA GLU A 708 -33.58 27.21 10.13
C GLU A 708 -32.28 28.04 10.17
N HIS A 709 -31.35 27.74 9.26
CA HIS A 709 -30.06 28.44 9.15
C HIS A 709 -30.02 29.48 8.02
N ASP A 710 -31.14 29.70 7.33
CA ASP A 710 -31.20 30.69 6.28
C ASP A 710 -31.15 32.10 6.88
N VAL A 711 -30.31 32.93 6.28
CA VAL A 711 -30.18 34.34 6.63
C VAL A 711 -30.63 35.14 5.42
N ARG A 712 -31.31 36.27 5.65
CA ARG A 712 -31.66 37.17 4.55
C ARG A 712 -30.38 37.57 3.82
N TYR A 713 -30.25 37.13 2.56
CA TYR A 713 -29.10 37.48 1.74
C TYR A 713 -29.17 38.97 1.41
N THR A 714 -28.35 39.78 2.08
CA THR A 714 -28.11 41.16 1.68
C THR A 714 -27.31 41.10 0.39
N SER A 715 -27.97 41.39 -0.73
CA SER A 715 -27.30 41.36 -2.02
C SER A 715 -26.09 42.28 -2.01
N ARG A 716 -24.98 41.82 -2.60
CA ARG A 716 -23.81 42.69 -2.88
C ARG A 716 -24.18 43.90 -3.74
N THR A 717 -25.33 43.86 -4.42
CA THR A 717 -25.88 44.94 -5.26
C THR A 717 -26.78 45.93 -4.53
N GLN A 718 -27.02 45.80 -3.21
CA GLN A 718 -27.76 46.85 -2.46
C GLN A 718 -26.93 48.15 -2.28
N GLY A 719 -25.66 48.16 -2.67
CA GLY A 719 -24.89 49.38 -2.86
C GLY A 719 -25.16 50.01 -4.23
N ILE A 720 -24.98 51.34 -4.32
CA ILE A 720 -24.96 52.07 -5.59
C ILE A 720 -24.02 51.31 -6.54
N PRO A 721 -24.50 50.82 -7.71
CA PRO A 721 -23.64 50.09 -8.64
C PRO A 721 -22.43 50.96 -8.95
N SER A 722 -21.22 50.38 -8.87
CA SER A 722 -20.02 51.13 -9.21
C SER A 722 -20.16 51.69 -10.63
N ASP A 723 -19.53 52.83 -10.91
CA ASP A 723 -19.58 53.44 -12.25
C ASP A 723 -19.20 52.45 -13.36
N ARG A 724 -18.34 51.46 -13.04
CA ARG A 724 -17.95 50.37 -13.95
C ARG A 724 -19.09 49.40 -14.21
N GLY A 725 -19.82 49.02 -13.16
CA GLY A 725 -21.00 48.16 -13.25
C GLY A 725 -22.12 48.82 -14.06
N ILE A 726 -22.36 50.12 -13.85
CA ILE A 726 -23.34 50.90 -14.61
C ILE A 726 -23.00 50.88 -16.11
N ARG A 727 -21.73 51.13 -16.47
CA ARG A 727 -21.30 51.10 -17.89
C ARG A 727 -21.47 49.73 -18.53
N ALA A 728 -21.08 48.67 -17.82
CA ALA A 728 -21.21 47.30 -18.32
C ALA A 728 -22.67 46.90 -18.53
N GLN A 729 -23.54 47.25 -17.58
CA GLN A 729 -24.98 47.04 -17.69
C GLN A 729 -25.57 47.82 -18.87
N GLU A 730 -25.18 49.08 -19.04
CA GLU A 730 -25.67 49.93 -20.13
C GLU A 730 -25.26 49.39 -21.50
N ILE A 731 -23.99 49.06 -21.71
CA ILE A 731 -23.52 48.49 -22.98
C ILE A 731 -24.16 47.14 -23.26
N ALA A 732 -24.32 46.30 -22.23
CA ALA A 732 -25.03 45.04 -22.38
C ALA A 732 -26.49 45.26 -22.80
N SER A 733 -27.19 46.21 -22.16
CA SER A 733 -28.56 46.58 -22.50
C SER A 733 -28.69 47.06 -23.95
N ARG A 734 -27.74 47.88 -24.44
CA ARG A 734 -27.75 48.36 -25.83
C ARG A 734 -27.62 47.25 -26.85
N ILE A 735 -26.68 46.34 -26.61
CA ILE A 735 -26.49 45.16 -27.47
C ILE A 735 -27.73 44.27 -27.41
N TYR A 736 -28.31 44.13 -26.22
CA TYR A 736 -29.52 43.35 -26.03
C TYR A 736 -30.73 43.93 -26.80
N HIS A 737 -30.87 45.24 -26.84
CA HIS A 737 -31.96 45.90 -27.56
C HIS A 737 -31.61 46.31 -29.00
N SER A 738 -30.45 45.87 -29.51
CA SER A 738 -29.95 46.22 -30.86
C SER A 738 -29.93 47.74 -31.13
N GLN A 739 -29.63 48.53 -30.11
CA GLN A 739 -29.62 49.98 -30.18
C GLN A 739 -28.32 50.49 -30.80
N CYS A 740 -28.42 51.25 -31.90
CA CYS A 740 -27.28 51.76 -32.66
C CYS A 740 -27.11 53.28 -32.48
N TYR A 741 -26.58 53.71 -31.33
CA TYR A 741 -26.24 55.11 -31.04
C TYR A 741 -25.00 55.22 -30.14
N ILE A 742 -24.31 56.36 -30.19
CA ILE A 742 -23.14 56.67 -29.34
C ILE A 742 -23.55 57.48 -28.10
N ILE A 743 -22.80 57.34 -27.00
CA ILE A 743 -23.04 58.01 -25.69
C ILE A 743 -22.57 59.45 -25.74
N GLU A 744 -21.35 59.64 -26.24
CA GLU A 744 -20.61 60.88 -26.26
C GLU A 744 -20.23 61.20 -27.71
N ARG A 745 -20.19 62.50 -28.02
CA ARG A 745 -19.75 62.99 -29.34
C ARG A 745 -18.30 62.55 -29.59
N VAL A 746 -18.03 62.16 -30.84
CA VAL A 746 -16.67 61.77 -31.26
C VAL A 746 -15.78 63.00 -31.33
N ASP A 747 -14.64 62.96 -30.65
CA ASP A 747 -13.66 64.06 -30.63
C ASP A 747 -13.12 64.35 -32.05
N LEU A 748 -12.82 65.62 -32.34
CA LEU A 748 -12.12 66.03 -33.57
C LEU A 748 -10.73 65.37 -33.66
N SER A 749 -10.10 65.13 -32.53
CA SER A 749 -8.79 64.50 -32.40
C SER A 749 -8.82 62.97 -32.39
N PHE A 750 -9.99 62.31 -32.49
CA PHE A 750 -10.14 60.85 -32.37
C PHE A 750 -9.15 60.08 -33.25
N ALA A 751 -9.07 60.40 -34.54
CA ALA A 751 -8.16 59.70 -35.46
C ALA A 751 -6.69 59.86 -35.08
N GLN A 752 -6.30 61.00 -34.50
CA GLN A 752 -4.93 61.26 -34.06
C GLN A 752 -4.60 60.50 -32.76
N VAL A 753 -5.51 60.54 -31.79
CA VAL A 753 -5.36 59.79 -30.52
C VAL A 753 -5.35 58.29 -30.80
N PHE A 754 -6.27 57.80 -31.63
CA PHE A 754 -6.34 56.39 -31.99
C PHE A 754 -5.09 55.92 -32.75
N TYR A 755 -4.55 56.75 -33.65
CA TYR A 755 -3.28 56.47 -34.31
C TYR A 755 -2.12 56.32 -33.31
N GLN A 756 -2.03 57.21 -32.31
CA GLN A 756 -1.00 57.15 -31.27
C GLN A 756 -1.12 55.91 -30.37
N LEU A 757 -2.34 55.45 -30.09
CA LEU A 757 -2.56 54.22 -29.32
C LEU A 757 -2.12 52.98 -30.10
N LEU A 758 -2.27 52.99 -31.42
CA LEU A 758 -1.83 51.90 -32.29
C LEU A 758 -0.33 51.94 -32.62
N SER A 759 0.33 53.10 -32.46
CA SER A 759 1.77 53.26 -32.75
C SER A 759 2.72 52.67 -31.71
N VAL A 760 2.19 51.94 -30.73
CA VAL A 760 2.98 51.21 -29.73
C VAL A 760 3.69 49.99 -30.34
N GLY A 761 3.20 49.48 -31.48
CA GLY A 761 3.83 48.39 -32.21
C GLY A 761 3.40 48.33 -33.69
N ASN A 762 3.61 47.17 -34.30
CA ASN A 762 3.42 46.95 -35.74
C ASN A 762 2.02 46.42 -36.03
N VAL A 763 1.28 47.10 -36.90
CA VAL A 763 -0.07 46.69 -37.28
C VAL A 763 -0.01 45.83 -38.53
N PHE A 764 -0.58 44.63 -38.43
CA PHE A 764 -0.60 43.66 -39.52
C PHE A 764 -1.98 43.55 -40.16
N LYS A 765 -2.01 43.31 -41.46
CA LYS A 765 -3.24 42.95 -42.16
C LYS A 765 -3.65 41.52 -41.80
N PRO A 766 -4.89 41.32 -41.31
CA PRO A 766 -5.40 39.97 -41.05
C PRO A 766 -5.59 39.19 -42.35
N SER A 767 -5.08 37.95 -42.38
CA SER A 767 -5.24 37.01 -43.50
C SER A 767 -6.48 36.12 -43.36
N GLN A 768 -6.97 35.90 -42.14
CA GLN A 768 -8.10 35.03 -41.82
C GLN A 768 -8.98 35.65 -40.74
N THR A 769 -10.25 35.24 -40.70
CA THR A 769 -11.16 35.64 -39.61
C THR A 769 -10.65 35.04 -38.29
N PRO A 770 -10.42 35.85 -37.25
CA PRO A 770 -9.96 35.35 -35.96
C PRO A 770 -10.93 34.34 -35.34
N PRO A 771 -10.43 33.37 -34.55
CA PRO A 771 -11.29 32.43 -33.85
C PRO A 771 -12.10 33.17 -32.77
N LYS A 772 -13.35 32.72 -32.54
CA LYS A 772 -14.23 33.33 -31.52
C LYS A 772 -13.65 33.31 -30.11
N SER A 773 -12.79 32.33 -29.80
CA SER A 773 -12.11 32.20 -28.51
C SER A 773 -11.30 33.45 -28.16
N MET A 774 -10.84 34.19 -29.16
CA MET A 774 -10.12 35.45 -28.98
C MET A 774 -10.94 36.54 -28.26
N MET A 775 -12.28 36.50 -28.39
CA MET A 775 -13.24 37.45 -27.80
C MET A 775 -13.92 36.90 -26.54
N GLN A 776 -13.52 35.72 -26.06
CA GLN A 776 -13.98 35.21 -24.78
C GLN A 776 -13.43 36.06 -23.63
N TYR A 777 -13.99 35.85 -22.44
CA TYR A 777 -13.52 36.49 -21.22
C TYR A 777 -12.02 36.21 -21.02
N ASP A 778 -11.24 37.27 -20.96
CA ASP A 778 -9.80 37.25 -20.74
C ASP A 778 -9.41 38.48 -19.91
N SER A 779 -8.43 38.31 -19.02
CA SER A 779 -7.90 39.40 -18.19
C SER A 779 -7.32 40.58 -19.00
N LYS A 780 -6.90 40.35 -20.25
CA LYS A 780 -6.36 41.37 -21.16
C LYS A 780 -7.35 42.52 -21.40
N TRP A 781 -8.66 42.25 -21.39
CA TRP A 781 -9.69 43.28 -21.61
C TRP A 781 -9.81 44.29 -20.47
N PHE A 782 -9.25 43.98 -19.28
CA PHE A 782 -9.19 44.91 -18.15
C PHE A 782 -7.93 45.78 -18.15
N GLN A 783 -6.97 45.49 -19.03
CA GLN A 783 -5.77 46.30 -19.18
C GLN A 783 -6.07 47.60 -19.93
N LYS A 784 -5.07 48.47 -20.08
CA LYS A 784 -5.25 49.70 -20.83
C LYS A 784 -5.43 49.39 -22.34
N PRO A 785 -6.28 50.12 -23.08
CA PRO A 785 -6.57 49.83 -24.48
C PRO A 785 -5.33 49.69 -25.38
N GLU A 786 -4.25 50.38 -25.07
CA GLU A 786 -2.94 50.31 -25.75
C GLU A 786 -2.38 48.89 -25.83
N THR A 787 -2.67 48.03 -24.85
CA THR A 787 -2.04 46.70 -24.76
C THR A 787 -2.65 45.66 -25.69
N PHE A 788 -3.90 45.86 -26.14
CA PHE A 788 -4.58 44.91 -27.02
C PHE A 788 -4.99 45.52 -28.37
N LEU A 789 -5.21 46.84 -28.47
CA LEU A 789 -5.72 47.46 -29.70
C LEU A 789 -4.79 47.33 -30.89
N GLU A 790 -3.48 47.49 -30.72
CA GLU A 790 -2.49 47.35 -31.80
C GLU A 790 -2.65 46.01 -32.54
N SER A 791 -2.71 44.92 -31.78
CA SER A 791 -2.75 43.57 -32.32
C SER A 791 -4.15 43.09 -32.75
N ASP A 792 -5.21 43.68 -32.18
CA ASP A 792 -6.59 43.19 -32.32
C ASP A 792 -7.48 44.07 -33.20
N TRP A 793 -7.23 45.39 -33.33
CA TRP A 793 -8.12 46.32 -34.03
C TRP A 793 -8.43 45.93 -35.47
N CYS A 794 -7.40 45.74 -36.30
CA CYS A 794 -7.59 45.37 -37.70
C CYS A 794 -8.23 43.99 -37.84
N LYS A 795 -7.90 43.04 -36.95
CA LYS A 795 -8.52 41.70 -36.91
C LYS A 795 -10.00 41.78 -36.59
N ILE A 796 -10.39 42.60 -35.61
CA ILE A 796 -11.79 42.85 -35.21
C ILE A 796 -12.56 43.45 -36.40
N HIS A 797 -12.04 44.53 -36.99
CA HIS A 797 -12.71 45.16 -38.12
C HIS A 797 -12.84 44.19 -39.30
N TYR A 798 -11.78 43.45 -39.64
CA TYR A 798 -11.82 42.43 -40.68
C TYR A 798 -12.87 41.33 -40.41
N ALA A 799 -12.97 40.85 -39.17
CA ALA A 799 -13.88 39.79 -38.80
C ALA A 799 -15.34 40.19 -39.02
N PHE A 800 -15.75 41.35 -38.51
CA PHE A 800 -17.09 41.88 -38.70
C PHE A 800 -17.34 42.28 -40.16
N HIS A 801 -16.33 42.80 -40.87
CA HIS A 801 -16.49 43.21 -42.27
C HIS A 801 -16.72 42.01 -43.19
N ARG A 802 -16.05 40.88 -42.93
CA ARG A 802 -16.26 39.62 -43.67
C ARG A 802 -17.53 38.90 -43.27
N LYS A 803 -17.90 38.94 -41.99
CA LYS A 803 -19.08 38.27 -41.44
C LYS A 803 -19.68 39.14 -40.33
N GLN A 804 -20.77 39.84 -40.66
CA GLN A 804 -21.45 40.73 -39.72
C GLN A 804 -21.91 39.99 -38.45
N ASP A 805 -22.39 38.76 -38.59
CA ASP A 805 -22.77 37.88 -37.47
C ASP A 805 -21.63 36.98 -36.98
N TRP A 806 -20.38 37.47 -37.00
CA TRP A 806 -19.24 36.70 -36.53
C TRP A 806 -19.41 36.31 -35.05
N LEU A 807 -19.78 37.27 -34.20
CA LEU A 807 -20.22 37.03 -32.83
C LEU A 807 -21.74 37.04 -32.76
N ASN A 808 -22.33 36.09 -32.04
CA ASN A 808 -23.74 36.16 -31.71
C ASN A 808 -23.99 37.29 -30.69
N LYS A 809 -25.26 37.69 -30.56
CA LYS A 809 -25.69 38.77 -29.66
C LYS A 809 -25.16 38.65 -28.23
N PHE A 810 -25.16 37.44 -27.65
CA PHE A 810 -24.72 37.21 -26.28
C PHE A 810 -23.19 37.18 -26.16
N GLU A 811 -22.48 36.68 -27.18
CA GLU A 811 -21.01 36.73 -27.28
C GLU A 811 -20.53 38.20 -27.35
N LEU A 812 -21.13 39.01 -28.22
CA LEU A 812 -20.83 40.44 -28.34
C LEU A 812 -21.14 41.19 -27.04
N MET A 813 -22.27 40.87 -26.41
CA MET A 813 -22.68 41.43 -25.12
C MET A 813 -21.67 41.14 -24.02
N ALA A 814 -21.23 39.88 -23.88
CA ALA A 814 -20.26 39.49 -22.86
C ALA A 814 -18.90 40.17 -23.07
N TRP A 815 -18.41 40.21 -24.31
CA TRP A 815 -17.14 40.86 -24.64
C TRP A 815 -17.17 42.37 -24.36
N MET A 816 -18.16 43.09 -24.90
CA MET A 816 -18.24 44.54 -24.74
C MET A 816 -18.58 44.98 -23.30
N ALA A 817 -19.36 44.18 -22.57
CA ALA A 817 -19.56 44.39 -21.13
C ALA A 817 -18.23 44.26 -20.36
N THR A 818 -17.37 43.30 -20.73
CA THR A 818 -16.05 43.13 -20.11
C THR A 818 -15.13 44.32 -20.39
N VAL A 819 -15.04 44.78 -21.65
CA VAL A 819 -14.22 45.94 -22.04
C VAL A 819 -14.68 47.21 -21.34
N SER A 820 -15.99 47.43 -21.21
CA SER A 820 -16.54 48.63 -20.55
C SER A 820 -16.40 48.64 -19.03
N TYR A 821 -16.30 47.45 -18.41
CA TYR A 821 -16.04 47.29 -16.98
C TYR A 821 -14.60 47.63 -16.59
N ALA A 822 -13.66 47.74 -17.54
CA ALA A 822 -12.27 48.06 -17.27
C ALA A 822 -12.08 49.37 -16.47
N SER A 823 -11.04 49.42 -15.63
CA SER A 823 -10.66 50.61 -14.87
C SER A 823 -10.16 51.75 -15.76
N HIS A 824 -9.46 51.40 -16.84
CA HIS A 824 -8.86 52.32 -17.82
C HIS A 824 -9.73 52.44 -19.07
N HIS A 825 -11.05 52.45 -18.89
CA HIS A 825 -12.02 52.56 -19.99
C HIS A 825 -11.87 53.89 -20.76
N SER A 826 -11.82 53.79 -22.08
CA SER A 826 -11.98 54.93 -22.99
C SER A 826 -13.37 54.86 -23.66
N PRO A 827 -14.26 55.85 -23.41
CA PRO A 827 -15.59 55.88 -24.03
C PRO A 827 -15.52 55.85 -25.56
N GLN A 828 -14.59 56.62 -26.12
CA GLN A 828 -14.41 56.77 -27.56
C GLN A 828 -14.03 55.45 -28.24
N ILE A 829 -13.14 54.67 -27.62
CA ILE A 829 -12.69 53.37 -28.14
C ILE A 829 -13.81 52.33 -28.03
N THR A 830 -14.48 52.28 -26.88
CA THR A 830 -15.56 51.32 -26.64
C THR A 830 -16.73 51.57 -27.60
N GLN A 831 -17.05 52.84 -27.89
CA GLN A 831 -18.02 53.22 -28.92
C GLN A 831 -17.58 52.80 -30.31
N ALA A 832 -16.30 53.01 -30.67
CA ALA A 832 -15.79 52.63 -31.98
C ALA A 832 -15.85 51.11 -32.20
N LEU A 833 -15.42 50.32 -31.21
CA LEU A 833 -15.52 48.85 -31.23
C LEU A 833 -16.97 48.36 -31.35
N LEU A 834 -17.89 48.97 -30.59
CA LEU A 834 -19.31 48.62 -30.64
C LEU A 834 -19.92 48.94 -32.01
N MET A 835 -19.63 50.13 -32.55
CA MET A 835 -20.20 50.58 -33.82
C MET A 835 -19.65 49.85 -35.02
N ILE A 836 -18.41 49.34 -34.98
CA ILE A 836 -17.90 48.40 -36.00
C ILE A 836 -18.76 47.13 -36.01
N ALA A 837 -19.23 46.64 -34.86
CA ALA A 837 -20.06 45.44 -34.79
C ALA A 837 -21.54 45.68 -35.17
N GLN A 838 -22.09 46.87 -34.88
CA GLN A 838 -23.54 47.13 -34.99
C GLN A 838 -23.96 48.10 -36.11
N CYS A 839 -23.08 49.00 -36.55
CA CYS A 839 -23.42 50.07 -37.49
C CYS A 839 -22.86 49.80 -38.88
N SER A 840 -23.74 49.62 -39.87
CA SER A 840 -23.34 49.29 -41.24
C SER A 840 -22.53 50.40 -41.92
N SER A 841 -22.73 51.68 -41.58
CA SER A 841 -21.95 52.78 -42.19
C SER A 841 -20.49 52.79 -41.72
N VAL A 842 -20.25 52.47 -40.45
CA VAL A 842 -18.91 52.38 -39.86
C VAL A 842 -18.20 51.10 -40.33
N LEU A 843 -18.93 50.00 -40.42
CA LEU A 843 -18.42 48.70 -40.88
C LEU A 843 -17.98 48.70 -42.36
N ARG A 844 -18.59 49.56 -43.20
CA ARG A 844 -18.30 49.63 -44.64
C ARG A 844 -17.04 50.40 -44.99
N VAL A 845 -16.36 51.01 -44.01
CA VAL A 845 -15.08 51.68 -44.25
C VAL A 845 -14.07 50.67 -44.80
N SER A 846 -13.37 51.05 -45.87
CA SER A 846 -12.41 50.16 -46.54
C SER A 846 -11.27 49.75 -45.59
N LEU A 847 -10.99 48.45 -45.56
CA LEU A 847 -9.92 47.89 -44.74
C LEU A 847 -8.53 48.33 -45.25
N PRO A 848 -7.52 48.46 -44.36
CA PRO A 848 -6.14 48.73 -44.77
C PRO A 848 -5.60 47.68 -45.76
N GLU A 849 -4.97 48.15 -46.84
CA GLU A 849 -4.58 47.32 -47.98
C GLU A 849 -3.22 46.63 -47.80
N GLU A 850 -2.28 47.29 -47.14
CA GLU A 850 -0.88 46.84 -47.00
C GLU A 850 -0.73 45.74 -45.94
N SER A 851 0.28 44.89 -46.08
CA SER A 851 0.50 43.75 -45.18
C SER A 851 1.01 44.15 -43.79
N LEU A 852 1.78 45.24 -43.71
CA LEU A 852 2.46 45.72 -42.50
C LEU A 852 2.45 47.25 -42.46
N TYR A 853 2.11 47.82 -41.31
CA TYR A 853 2.24 49.24 -40.99
C TYR A 853 3.10 49.41 -39.75
N ASP A 854 4.27 50.04 -39.89
CA ASP A 854 5.09 50.50 -38.77
C ASP A 854 4.68 51.92 -38.41
N LEU A 855 3.64 52.06 -37.60
CA LEU A 855 3.04 53.35 -37.26
C LEU A 855 3.99 54.24 -36.42
N SER A 856 5.07 53.67 -35.86
CA SER A 856 6.05 54.38 -35.02
C SER A 856 6.92 55.36 -35.82
N GLU A 857 7.13 55.11 -37.12
CA GLU A 857 7.82 56.01 -38.06
C GLU A 857 7.04 57.31 -38.34
N GLY A 858 5.76 57.38 -37.92
CA GLY A 858 4.89 58.53 -38.10
C GLY A 858 4.23 58.57 -39.48
N CYS A 859 3.37 59.58 -39.70
CA CYS A 859 2.50 59.70 -40.89
C CYS A 859 2.73 61.00 -41.68
N THR A 860 3.87 61.66 -41.48
CA THR A 860 4.22 62.94 -42.12
C THR A 860 5.71 62.96 -42.45
N ALA A 861 6.07 63.48 -43.61
CA ALA A 861 7.47 63.66 -43.98
C ALA A 861 8.20 64.62 -43.01
N ILE A 862 9.34 64.17 -42.47
CA ILE A 862 10.12 64.92 -41.48
C ILE A 862 11.31 65.61 -42.17
N ALA A 863 11.26 66.94 -42.24
CA ALA A 863 12.28 67.76 -42.91
C ALA A 863 13.71 67.50 -42.42
N LYS A 864 13.86 67.35 -41.10
CA LYS A 864 15.15 67.10 -40.43
C LYS A 864 15.76 65.76 -40.86
N GLU A 865 14.93 64.74 -41.06
CA GLU A 865 15.41 63.41 -41.44
C GLU A 865 15.80 63.37 -42.92
N ILE A 866 15.02 64.04 -43.78
CA ILE A 866 15.36 64.21 -45.21
C ILE A 866 16.68 64.97 -45.35
N ARG A 867 16.87 66.03 -44.56
CA ARG A 867 18.14 66.78 -44.49
C ARG A 867 19.31 65.90 -44.10
N ARG A 868 19.18 65.10 -43.04
CA ARG A 868 20.21 64.17 -42.57
C ARG A 868 20.62 63.17 -43.65
N LEU A 869 19.65 62.60 -44.37
CA LEU A 869 19.91 61.67 -45.49
C LEU A 869 20.61 62.37 -46.66
N THR A 870 20.28 63.65 -46.89
CA THR A 870 20.87 64.46 -47.97
C THR A 870 22.31 64.85 -47.66
N GLU A 871 22.61 65.23 -46.41
CA GLU A 871 23.95 65.64 -45.96
C GLU A 871 24.99 64.51 -46.05
N ASN A 872 24.55 63.25 -45.96
CA ASN A 872 25.42 62.07 -46.06
C ASN A 872 25.88 61.74 -47.49
N GLU A 873 25.23 62.29 -48.51
CA GLU A 873 25.45 61.94 -49.93
C GLU A 873 25.93 63.15 -50.75
N VAL A 874 26.67 64.05 -50.10
CA VAL A 874 27.30 65.22 -50.72
C VAL A 874 28.60 64.80 -51.42
N TYR A 875 28.89 65.37 -52.59
CA TYR A 875 30.17 65.16 -53.27
C TYR A 875 31.34 65.78 -52.48
N PRO A 876 32.52 65.13 -52.43
CA PRO A 876 33.70 65.76 -51.84
C PRO A 876 34.10 67.00 -52.65
N ILE A 877 34.71 68.00 -52.00
CA ILE A 877 35.11 69.26 -52.66
C ILE A 877 35.92 69.05 -53.94
N ALA A 878 36.73 67.99 -54.00
CA ALA A 878 37.52 67.61 -55.18
C ALA A 878 36.69 67.31 -56.44
N SER A 879 35.41 66.96 -56.27
CA SER A 879 34.46 66.67 -57.35
C SER A 879 33.53 67.84 -57.68
N CYS A 880 33.72 69.01 -57.03
CA CYS A 880 32.88 70.19 -57.19
C CYS A 880 33.64 71.35 -57.88
N PRO A 881 32.93 72.31 -58.51
CA PRO A 881 33.55 73.40 -59.26
C PRO A 881 34.56 74.23 -58.46
N GLU A 882 34.39 74.33 -57.14
CA GLU A 882 35.25 75.08 -56.22
C GLU A 882 36.70 74.56 -56.17
N ALA A 883 36.93 73.27 -56.44
CA ALA A 883 38.27 72.71 -56.51
C ALA A 883 39.12 73.30 -57.66
N SER A 884 38.47 73.83 -58.70
CA SER A 884 39.12 74.47 -59.86
C SER A 884 39.23 75.99 -59.77
N LEU A 885 38.83 76.63 -58.66
CA LEU A 885 38.84 78.09 -58.56
C LEU A 885 40.27 78.67 -58.65
N PRO A 886 40.55 79.61 -59.57
CA PRO A 886 41.88 80.20 -59.70
C PRO A 886 42.21 81.15 -58.54
N TYR A 887 43.50 81.46 -58.40
CA TYR A 887 43.99 82.48 -57.46
C TYR A 887 43.37 83.85 -57.73
N SER A 888 42.99 84.55 -56.67
CA SER A 888 42.67 85.98 -56.75
C SER A 888 43.95 86.82 -56.64
N ARG A 889 43.92 88.05 -57.14
CA ARG A 889 45.09 88.94 -57.17
C ARG A 889 45.58 89.22 -55.75
N GLY A 890 46.80 88.76 -55.40
CA GLY A 890 47.40 88.93 -54.07
C GLY A 890 47.04 87.86 -53.03
N GLU A 891 46.37 86.77 -53.43
CA GLU A 891 45.91 85.70 -52.52
C GLU A 891 47.02 84.68 -52.20
N SER A 892 47.19 84.32 -50.92
CA SER A 892 48.10 83.26 -50.51
C SER A 892 47.50 81.85 -50.71
N PRO A 893 48.33 80.78 -50.80
CA PRO A 893 47.82 79.42 -50.93
C PRO A 893 46.84 79.01 -49.82
N GLN A 894 47.08 79.44 -48.57
CA GLN A 894 46.18 79.17 -47.45
C GLN A 894 44.86 79.95 -47.55
N GLN A 895 44.89 81.17 -48.10
CA GLN A 895 43.67 81.96 -48.34
C GLN A 895 42.83 81.36 -49.46
N LEU A 896 43.45 80.82 -50.51
CA LEU A 896 42.76 80.11 -51.59
C LEU A 896 42.03 78.87 -51.07
N VAL A 897 42.69 78.04 -50.24
CA VAL A 897 42.06 76.85 -49.64
C VAL A 897 40.86 77.25 -48.79
N LYS A 898 41.02 78.23 -47.87
CA LYS A 898 39.91 78.72 -47.04
C LYS A 898 38.75 79.30 -47.87
N ARG A 899 39.05 79.99 -48.97
CA ARG A 899 38.01 80.53 -49.86
C ARG A 899 37.25 79.42 -50.59
N ARG A 900 37.96 78.39 -51.07
CA ARG A 900 37.35 77.22 -51.71
C ARG A 900 36.46 76.46 -50.74
N GLU A 901 36.93 76.20 -49.52
CA GLU A 901 36.16 75.54 -48.46
C GLU A 901 34.91 76.35 -48.06
N ARG A 902 35.05 77.66 -47.84
CA ARG A 902 33.91 78.53 -47.50
C ARG A 902 32.86 78.55 -48.60
N ARG A 903 33.27 78.71 -49.87
CA ARG A 903 32.33 78.77 -50.99
C ARG A 903 31.65 77.43 -51.24
N PHE A 904 32.39 76.34 -51.09
CA PHE A 904 31.86 74.99 -51.15
C PHE A 904 30.81 74.76 -50.05
N GLU A 905 31.08 75.16 -48.80
CA GLU A 905 30.14 74.96 -47.70
C GLU A 905 28.86 75.81 -47.84
N GLU A 906 28.98 77.05 -48.34
CA GLU A 906 27.82 77.90 -48.68
C GLU A 906 26.94 77.26 -49.77
N ASN A 907 27.54 76.83 -50.88
CA ASN A 907 26.81 76.24 -52.01
C ASN A 907 26.25 74.86 -51.68
N LYS A 908 26.99 74.05 -50.91
CA LYS A 908 26.52 72.77 -50.35
C LYS A 908 25.28 72.98 -49.49
N ARG A 909 25.32 73.93 -48.55
CA ARG A 909 24.17 74.22 -47.67
C ARG A 909 22.94 74.63 -48.48
N HIS A 910 23.14 75.53 -49.45
CA HIS A 910 22.07 75.96 -50.35
C HIS A 910 21.49 74.81 -51.20
N ALA A 911 22.33 73.89 -51.69
CA ALA A 911 21.90 72.72 -52.44
C ALA A 911 21.10 71.73 -51.56
N VAL A 912 21.53 71.49 -50.32
CA VAL A 912 20.81 70.66 -49.33
C VAL A 912 19.46 71.28 -49.00
N ASP A 913 19.41 72.58 -48.67
CA ASP A 913 18.17 73.29 -48.35
C ASP A 913 17.17 73.21 -49.52
N THR A 914 17.65 73.52 -50.73
CA THR A 914 16.83 73.48 -51.96
C THR A 914 16.30 72.07 -52.25
N PHE A 915 17.10 71.03 -52.01
CA PHE A 915 16.67 69.64 -52.18
C PHE A 915 15.59 69.26 -51.17
N VAL A 916 15.81 69.56 -49.89
CA VAL A 916 14.89 69.24 -48.79
C VAL A 916 13.54 69.93 -48.98
N ASP A 917 13.53 71.23 -49.27
CA ASP A 917 12.29 72.00 -49.48
C ASP A 917 11.49 71.47 -50.67
N ARG A 918 12.16 71.17 -51.78
CA ARG A 918 11.52 70.62 -52.99
C ARG A 918 10.96 69.20 -52.77
N ILE A 919 11.65 68.37 -52.01
CA ILE A 919 11.13 67.03 -51.66
C ILE A 919 9.90 67.15 -50.74
N ILE A 920 9.99 67.95 -49.67
CA ILE A 920 8.88 68.11 -48.71
C ILE A 920 7.65 68.70 -49.37
N SER A 921 7.81 69.67 -50.28
CA SER A 921 6.69 70.31 -50.98
C SER A 921 5.84 69.35 -51.81
N GLN A 922 6.36 68.16 -52.14
CA GLN A 922 5.65 67.11 -52.86
C GLN A 922 4.77 66.23 -51.96
N TRP A 923 4.86 66.40 -50.63
CA TRP A 923 4.06 65.64 -49.68
C TRP A 923 2.59 66.11 -49.66
N PRO A 924 1.58 65.24 -49.62
CA PRO A 924 1.66 63.77 -49.66
C PRO A 924 1.56 63.22 -51.09
N CYS A 925 2.52 62.39 -51.50
CA CYS A 925 2.47 61.67 -52.78
C CYS A 925 3.08 60.26 -52.65
N PRO A 926 2.66 59.28 -53.48
CA PRO A 926 3.20 57.91 -53.41
C PRO A 926 4.70 57.82 -53.70
N ALA A 927 5.20 58.59 -54.67
CA ALA A 927 6.59 58.57 -55.09
C ALA A 927 7.07 60.00 -55.37
N PRO A 928 8.05 60.53 -54.61
CA PRO A 928 8.57 61.87 -54.83
C PRO A 928 9.45 61.89 -56.08
N ARG A 929 9.35 62.95 -56.87
CA ARG A 929 10.19 63.18 -58.04
C ARG A 929 11.54 63.74 -57.60
N THR A 930 12.62 63.20 -58.16
CA THR A 930 13.98 63.68 -57.94
C THR A 930 14.13 65.14 -58.42
N PRO A 931 14.49 66.09 -57.54
CA PRO A 931 14.78 67.46 -57.96
C PRO A 931 16.04 67.49 -58.82
N SER A 932 15.91 67.65 -60.14
CA SER A 932 17.03 67.66 -61.08
C SER A 932 17.46 69.05 -61.57
N GLU A 933 16.75 70.10 -61.18
CA GLU A 933 16.98 71.46 -61.66
C GLU A 933 17.90 72.28 -60.74
N GLY A 934 18.81 73.05 -61.34
CA GLY A 934 19.72 73.96 -60.63
C GLY A 934 21.03 73.32 -60.18
N THR A 935 21.68 73.90 -59.16
CA THR A 935 22.98 73.46 -58.62
C THR A 935 22.90 72.19 -57.77
N VAL A 936 21.71 71.64 -57.53
CA VAL A 936 21.46 70.48 -56.65
C VAL A 936 22.25 69.24 -57.09
N ASN A 937 22.20 68.88 -58.38
CA ASN A 937 22.96 67.75 -58.93
C ASN A 937 24.48 67.98 -58.95
N THR A 938 24.92 69.24 -58.86
CA THR A 938 26.35 69.60 -58.83
C THR A 938 27.00 69.23 -57.50
N TYR A 939 26.24 69.28 -56.39
CA TYR A 939 26.76 69.05 -55.03
C TYR A 939 26.24 67.77 -54.37
N LEU A 940 25.15 67.18 -54.87
CA LEU A 940 24.50 66.01 -54.25
C LEU A 940 24.41 64.81 -55.20
N ARG A 941 24.67 63.62 -54.66
CA ARG A 941 24.39 62.33 -55.31
C ARG A 941 22.90 62.02 -55.24
N CYS A 942 22.08 62.77 -55.99
CA CYS A 942 20.62 62.71 -55.88
C CYS A 942 20.03 61.29 -56.04
N LYS A 943 20.63 60.44 -56.88
CA LYS A 943 20.19 59.03 -57.03
C LYS A 943 20.33 58.23 -55.73
N ASN A 944 21.43 58.40 -54.99
CA ASN A 944 21.67 57.71 -53.73
C ASN A 944 20.77 58.27 -52.62
N VAL A 945 20.60 59.60 -52.57
CA VAL A 945 19.68 60.24 -51.61
C VAL A 945 18.27 59.70 -51.80
N MET A 946 17.78 59.64 -53.05
CA MET A 946 16.46 59.12 -53.35
C MET A 946 16.35 57.63 -53.01
N ALA A 947 17.37 56.80 -53.32
CA ALA A 947 17.37 55.37 -52.97
C ALA A 947 17.26 55.14 -51.45
N ASN A 948 17.91 55.97 -50.63
CA ASN A 948 17.82 55.91 -49.16
C ASN A 948 16.53 56.54 -48.62
N LEU A 949 15.95 57.51 -49.33
CA LEU A 949 14.72 58.19 -48.93
C LEU A 949 13.47 57.36 -49.25
N TYR A 950 13.44 56.64 -50.37
CA TYR A 950 12.26 55.90 -50.83
C TYR A 950 11.66 54.97 -49.75
N PRO A 951 12.43 54.11 -49.06
CA PRO A 951 11.87 53.25 -48.02
C PRO A 951 11.20 54.02 -46.87
N LYS A 952 11.79 55.16 -46.45
CA LYS A 952 11.20 56.01 -45.40
C LYS A 952 9.97 56.76 -45.88
N TRP A 953 10.02 57.27 -47.11
CA TRP A 953 8.90 57.97 -47.74
C TRP A 953 7.69 57.04 -47.93
N ASP A 954 7.95 55.81 -48.37
CA ASP A 954 6.94 54.77 -48.54
C ASP A 954 6.28 54.43 -47.19
N SER A 955 7.08 54.20 -46.14
CA SER A 955 6.58 53.99 -44.77
C SER A 955 5.69 55.14 -44.28
N TRP A 956 6.14 56.40 -44.42
CA TRP A 956 5.31 57.56 -44.06
C TRP A 956 4.02 57.63 -44.87
N TYR A 957 4.07 57.29 -46.17
CA TYR A 957 2.91 57.39 -47.06
C TYR A 957 1.88 56.30 -46.74
N MET A 958 2.32 55.07 -46.45
CA MET A 958 1.45 53.99 -45.99
C MET A 958 0.80 54.34 -44.64
N ASN A 959 1.57 54.89 -43.71
CA ASN A 959 1.04 55.37 -42.43
C ASN A 959 0.06 56.54 -42.58
N TRP A 960 0.28 57.43 -43.56
CA TRP A 960 -0.66 58.49 -43.90
C TRP A 960 -1.99 57.93 -44.44
N LYS A 961 -1.95 56.91 -45.32
CA LYS A 961 -3.16 56.18 -45.75
C LYS A 961 -3.86 55.51 -44.57
N PHE A 962 -3.11 54.91 -43.65
CA PHE A 962 -3.68 54.31 -42.45
C PHE A 962 -4.37 55.34 -41.54
N LYS A 963 -3.78 56.53 -41.39
CA LYS A 963 -4.42 57.65 -40.68
C LYS A 963 -5.68 58.13 -41.40
N LYS A 964 -5.70 58.13 -42.74
CA LYS A 964 -6.91 58.43 -43.53
C LYS A 964 -8.03 57.41 -43.29
N TYR A 965 -7.69 56.12 -43.20
CA TYR A 965 -8.62 55.07 -42.80
C TYR A 965 -9.24 55.35 -41.41
N LEU A 966 -8.44 55.74 -40.42
CA LEU A 966 -8.97 56.11 -39.09
C LEU A 966 -9.81 57.40 -39.12
N GLN A 967 -9.47 58.36 -39.98
CA GLN A 967 -10.28 59.56 -40.20
C GLN A 967 -11.64 59.20 -40.78
N GLU A 968 -11.69 58.30 -41.76
CA GLU A 968 -12.95 57.84 -42.35
C GLU A 968 -13.84 57.13 -41.32
N ILE A 969 -13.26 56.26 -40.48
CA ILE A 969 -13.99 55.68 -39.34
C ILE A 969 -14.51 56.78 -38.40
N SER A 970 -13.68 57.77 -38.07
CA SER A 970 -14.08 58.89 -37.22
C SER A 970 -15.25 59.68 -37.80
N ASP A 971 -15.25 59.93 -39.11
CA ASP A 971 -16.28 60.70 -39.79
C ASP A 971 -17.60 59.90 -39.83
N ARG A 972 -17.54 58.59 -40.12
CA ARG A 972 -18.71 57.69 -40.04
C ARG A 972 -19.27 57.57 -38.63
N LEU A 973 -18.42 57.54 -37.60
CA LEU A 973 -18.88 57.52 -36.21
C LEU A 973 -19.62 58.82 -35.83
N ARG A 974 -19.27 59.98 -36.43
CA ARG A 974 -19.97 61.25 -36.19
C ARG A 974 -21.35 61.32 -36.84
N GLU A 975 -21.59 60.51 -37.87
CA GLU A 975 -22.91 60.37 -38.51
C GLU A 975 -23.89 59.56 -37.64
N VAL A 976 -23.39 58.79 -36.67
CA VAL A 976 -24.22 57.99 -35.76
C VAL A 976 -24.95 58.89 -34.75
N PRO A 977 -26.26 58.68 -34.50
CA PRO A 977 -27.00 59.49 -33.55
C PRO A 977 -26.38 59.44 -32.14
N VAL A 978 -26.34 60.59 -31.47
CA VAL A 978 -25.85 60.72 -30.10
C VAL A 978 -27.04 60.71 -29.15
N ARG A 979 -27.06 59.77 -28.20
CA ARG A 979 -28.04 59.74 -27.12
C ARG A 979 -27.30 59.53 -25.80
N GLY A 980 -27.27 60.60 -24.99
CA GLY A 980 -26.66 60.58 -23.67
C GLY A 980 -27.29 59.52 -22.77
N LEU A 981 -26.51 59.05 -21.78
CA LEU A 981 -26.96 58.13 -20.75
C LEU A 981 -28.24 58.66 -20.08
N LYS A 982 -29.38 58.02 -20.34
CA LYS A 982 -30.58 58.15 -19.51
C LYS A 982 -30.70 56.87 -18.70
N LEU A 983 -30.22 56.90 -17.46
CA LEU A 983 -30.51 55.84 -16.51
C LEU A 983 -31.91 56.10 -15.97
N GLU A 984 -32.90 55.34 -16.44
CA GLU A 984 -34.09 55.15 -15.62
C GLU A 984 -33.71 54.22 -14.47
N PRO A 985 -33.89 54.64 -13.20
CA PRO A 985 -33.70 53.75 -12.08
C PRO A 985 -34.71 52.60 -12.23
N GLN A 986 -34.21 51.37 -12.39
CA GLN A 986 -35.09 50.21 -12.26
C GLN A 986 -35.58 50.13 -10.80
N PRO A 987 -36.85 49.76 -10.58
CA PRO A 987 -37.44 49.66 -9.24
C PRO A 987 -36.81 48.59 -8.36
#